data_AF-A0A5C6YDQ4-F1
#
_entry.id   AF-A0A5C6YDQ4-F1
#
_cell.length_a   1.000
_cell.length_b   1.000
_cell.length_c   1.000
_cell.angle_alpha   90.00
_cell.angle_beta   90.00
_cell.angle_gamma   90.00
#
_symmetry.space_group_name_H-M   'P 1'
#
loop_
_entity.id
_entity.type
_entity.pdbx_description
1 polymer ?
#
loop_
_entity_poly.entity_id
_entity_poly.type
_entity_poly.pdbx_seq_one_letter_code
_entity_poly.pdbx_strand_id
1 'polypeptide(L)'
;MKKSILILVLLVCFKGLLAQEAPFFKSYDWEENPIYKVDNSEESLLALKEKVVTEFYFEEDNLVEYFLEHKVLWLNSDDAIEEFNKVYLPFSSESELQLNKARVITKEGKVIALDDSKILTAEDDETGRKYKYFAFEGVTKGSFIEYIYVVKRAPEYNGKRLDVQSSYVKNKVEFDLFSPTNLIFKFKSFNNVPEVKEDTTTLEKYHWKLQVKNVKKLEDEYLSAYKASKGFIVYKLEGNTANNARNIVSYDKVSQNLYSFYYPDYTEKTQDLIGKFIEELKLVENASEEEKARKIDLFIKMNVFSSDVYSEDLQDLDEVLAKKVSNESGTLKLYIALLRTLNVKHELVLTSDRLDLKFDKEFEANNFLTDFLFYFPKTKKYLSPNDSATRYGFPDPNKTDNYGLFIKEVTIGDFKSAIGKIKYIQPVKATESFDTMLLNVQFNAANLSENKVHFERAFNGYYAMNIQPYTHLIVGDKKEELIDGLVEGITKDLEIDSRELVNNSPELFGVKPLQFIIDFTSEAFVEKAGRKYLFKLGELIGSQIQLYQEKERVLPLENEFQRSYFRTIHIEIPAGYKITNLADINIDNSYTENGEELFSFKSYFTVKDNIVSITADEHYRKNIVKVDVYEEYRKVINSAADFNKIVLLLELK
;
A
#
# COMPACT_ATOMS: atom_id res chain seq x y z
N MET A 1 1.54 -38.51 0.78
CA MET A 1 1.40 -39.41 1.96
C MET A 1 2.71 -39.49 2.74
N LYS A 2 2.89 -38.57 3.69
CA LYS A 2 3.47 -38.75 5.02
C LYS A 2 3.00 -37.49 5.77
N LYS A 3 2.03 -37.68 6.65
CA LYS A 3 1.40 -36.60 7.41
C LYS A 3 2.44 -36.01 8.36
N SER A 4 2.91 -34.80 8.09
CA SER A 4 3.53 -33.96 9.10
C SER A 4 2.42 -33.42 9.99
N ILE A 5 2.19 -34.13 11.08
CA ILE A 5 1.33 -33.71 12.19
C ILE A 5 1.99 -32.47 12.79
N LEU A 6 1.51 -31.30 12.41
CA LEU A 6 1.70 -30.10 13.22
C LEU A 6 0.76 -30.23 14.42
N ILE A 7 1.32 -30.01 15.60
CA ILE A 7 0.72 -30.24 16.91
C ILE A 7 -0.56 -29.41 17.06
N LEU A 8 -1.70 -30.07 16.86
CA LEU A 8 -3.02 -29.67 17.36
C LEU A 8 -3.30 -30.48 18.63
N VAL A 9 -2.69 -30.09 19.75
CA VAL A 9 -3.00 -30.61 21.09
C VAL A 9 -2.69 -29.45 22.04
N LEU A 10 -3.63 -28.76 22.67
CA LEU A 10 -4.49 -29.25 23.74
C LEU A 10 -5.65 -28.25 23.96
N LEU A 11 -6.79 -28.49 23.30
CA LEU A 11 -8.10 -27.94 23.68
C LEU A 11 -8.86 -29.08 24.38
N VAL A 12 -8.28 -29.63 25.44
CA VAL A 12 -8.97 -30.65 26.24
C VAL A 12 -9.98 -29.92 27.13
N CYS A 13 -11.21 -29.80 26.63
CA CYS A 13 -12.35 -29.36 27.43
C CYS A 13 -12.82 -30.53 28.31
N PHE A 14 -12.83 -30.32 29.64
CA PHE A 14 -13.57 -31.21 30.53
C PHE A 14 -15.06 -31.15 30.16
N LYS A 15 -15.67 -32.33 29.98
CA LYS A 15 -17.11 -32.49 29.70
C LYS A 15 -17.95 -32.05 30.90
N GLY A 16 -18.24 -30.77 31.00
CA GLY A 16 -19.47 -30.31 31.62
C GLY A 16 -20.59 -30.49 30.60
N LEU A 17 -21.59 -31.33 30.88
CA LEU A 17 -22.85 -31.39 30.16
C LEU A 17 -23.62 -30.06 30.38
N LEU A 18 -23.18 -28.98 29.74
CA LEU A 18 -24.03 -27.85 29.46
C LEU A 18 -24.60 -28.12 28.06
N ALA A 19 -25.93 -28.22 27.96
CA ALA A 19 -26.59 -28.27 26.67
C ALA A 19 -26.16 -27.02 25.90
N GLN A 20 -25.38 -27.20 24.83
CA GLN A 20 -24.93 -26.08 24.04
C GLN A 20 -26.14 -25.53 23.29
N GLU A 21 -26.49 -24.28 23.58
CA GLU A 21 -27.63 -23.62 22.94
C GLU A 21 -27.40 -23.51 21.43
N ALA A 22 -28.50 -23.41 20.68
CA ALA A 22 -28.44 -23.18 19.25
C ALA A 22 -27.61 -21.91 18.93
N PRO A 23 -26.78 -21.92 17.87
CA PRO A 23 -26.11 -20.70 17.41
C PRO A 23 -27.11 -19.55 17.22
N PHE A 24 -26.71 -18.34 17.59
CA PHE A 24 -27.50 -17.10 17.58
C PHE A 24 -28.30 -16.93 16.29
N PHE A 25 -27.67 -17.21 15.15
CA PHE A 25 -28.29 -17.01 13.84
C PHE A 25 -29.58 -17.83 13.65
N LYS A 26 -29.75 -18.97 14.34
CA LYS A 26 -30.98 -19.78 14.25
C LYS A 26 -32.19 -19.10 14.87
N SER A 27 -31.97 -18.14 15.76
CA SER A 27 -33.01 -17.34 16.42
C SER A 27 -33.17 -15.94 15.82
N TYR A 28 -32.27 -15.55 14.92
CA TYR A 28 -32.25 -14.23 14.31
C TYR A 28 -32.88 -14.27 12.91
N ASP A 29 -33.84 -13.39 12.67
CA ASP A 29 -34.40 -13.16 11.34
C ASP A 29 -34.59 -11.65 11.09
N TRP A 30 -34.80 -11.28 9.83
CA TRP A 30 -35.18 -9.92 9.47
C TRP A 30 -36.66 -9.63 9.80
N GLU A 31 -37.08 -8.37 9.69
CA GLU A 31 -38.49 -8.01 9.87
C GLU A 31 -39.34 -8.52 8.71
N GLU A 32 -40.45 -9.21 8.98
CA GLU A 32 -41.27 -9.82 7.93
C GLU A 32 -41.91 -8.77 7.00
N ASN A 33 -42.39 -7.66 7.57
CA ASN A 33 -43.06 -6.58 6.86
C ASN A 33 -42.30 -5.25 7.04
N PRO A 34 -41.17 -5.04 6.35
CA PRO A 34 -40.34 -3.86 6.55
C PRO A 34 -41.05 -2.59 6.05
N ILE A 35 -40.96 -1.52 6.82
CA ILE A 35 -41.39 -0.19 6.39
C ILE A 35 -40.19 0.76 6.51
N TYR A 36 -39.45 0.89 5.41
CA TYR A 36 -38.29 1.78 5.33
C TYR A 36 -38.67 3.11 4.70
N LYS A 37 -38.11 4.19 5.26
CA LYS A 37 -38.25 5.55 4.75
C LYS A 37 -36.94 6.30 4.89
N VAL A 38 -36.65 7.14 3.91
CA VAL A 38 -35.56 8.11 3.92
C VAL A 38 -36.17 9.46 3.56
N ASP A 39 -36.17 10.38 4.51
CA ASP A 39 -36.78 11.70 4.33
C ASP A 39 -35.74 12.70 3.80
N ASN A 40 -36.00 13.29 2.63
CA ASN A 40 -35.26 14.42 2.05
C ASN A 40 -33.72 14.30 2.08
N SER A 41 -33.19 13.11 1.76
CA SER A 41 -31.75 12.90 1.59
C SER A 41 -31.32 13.13 0.15
N GLU A 42 -30.21 13.84 -0.04
CA GLU A 42 -29.53 13.99 -1.34
C GLU A 42 -28.41 12.96 -1.54
N GLU A 43 -28.17 12.08 -0.56
CA GLU A 43 -27.16 11.03 -0.67
C GLU A 43 -27.50 10.07 -1.83
N SER A 44 -26.48 9.61 -2.55
CA SER A 44 -26.59 8.59 -3.60
C SER A 44 -26.87 7.19 -3.03
N LEU A 45 -26.36 6.94 -1.82
CA LEU A 45 -26.41 5.67 -1.12
C LEU A 45 -26.47 5.92 0.40
N LEU A 46 -27.30 5.16 1.10
CA LEU A 46 -27.38 5.21 2.56
C LEU A 46 -27.65 3.82 3.14
N ALA A 47 -26.91 3.40 4.16
CA ALA A 47 -27.27 2.21 4.94
C ALA A 47 -28.20 2.56 6.10
N LEU A 48 -29.42 2.04 6.07
CA LEU A 48 -30.34 2.17 7.19
C LEU A 48 -29.87 1.31 8.36
N LYS A 49 -29.30 0.15 8.04
CA LYS A 49 -28.78 -0.82 8.99
C LYS A 49 -27.61 -1.56 8.38
N GLU A 50 -26.55 -1.69 9.15
CA GLU A 50 -25.55 -2.74 8.98
C GLU A 50 -25.37 -3.46 10.30
N LYS A 51 -25.55 -4.78 10.30
CA LYS A 51 -25.29 -5.62 11.46
C LYS A 51 -24.31 -6.72 11.09
N VAL A 52 -23.26 -6.84 11.88
CA VAL A 52 -22.34 -7.97 11.84
C VAL A 52 -22.45 -8.73 13.15
N VAL A 53 -22.57 -10.06 13.07
CA VAL A 53 -22.45 -10.93 14.23
C VAL A 53 -21.37 -11.97 13.97
N THR A 54 -20.42 -12.06 14.89
CA THR A 54 -19.41 -13.12 14.89
C THR A 54 -19.68 -14.01 16.10
N GLU A 55 -20.01 -15.28 15.87
CA GLU A 55 -20.18 -16.25 16.94
C GLU A 55 -19.14 -17.36 16.83
N PHE A 56 -18.28 -17.44 17.83
CA PHE A 56 -17.41 -18.59 18.03
C PHE A 56 -18.21 -19.69 18.72
N TYR A 57 -18.15 -20.90 18.18
CA TYR A 57 -18.99 -22.00 18.63
C TYR A 57 -18.22 -23.32 18.54
N PHE A 58 -18.30 -24.16 19.58
CA PHE A 58 -17.74 -25.51 19.51
C PHE A 58 -18.74 -26.46 18.86
N GLU A 59 -18.38 -27.07 17.74
CA GLU A 59 -19.09 -28.23 17.21
C GLU A 59 -18.29 -29.48 17.57
N GLU A 60 -18.82 -30.25 18.53
CA GLU A 60 -18.05 -31.30 19.20
C GLU A 60 -16.78 -30.70 19.83
N ASP A 61 -15.60 -31.06 19.33
CA ASP A 61 -14.31 -30.53 19.80
C ASP A 61 -13.74 -29.44 18.88
N ASN A 62 -14.41 -29.12 17.76
CA ASN A 62 -13.91 -28.16 16.77
C ASN A 62 -14.50 -26.77 17.00
N LEU A 63 -13.64 -25.78 17.19
CA LEU A 63 -14.06 -24.39 17.21
C LEU A 63 -14.34 -23.92 15.77
N VAL A 64 -15.57 -23.46 15.52
CA VAL A 64 -15.99 -22.85 14.26
C VAL A 64 -16.43 -21.41 14.50
N GLU A 65 -16.47 -20.62 13.43
CA GLU A 65 -17.04 -19.27 13.44
C GLU A 65 -18.27 -19.21 12.54
N TYR A 66 -19.38 -18.73 13.10
CA TYR A 66 -20.55 -18.29 12.34
C TYR A 66 -20.47 -16.78 12.16
N PHE A 67 -20.27 -16.34 10.92
CA PHE A 67 -20.26 -14.94 10.53
C PHE A 67 -21.59 -14.58 9.86
N LEU A 68 -22.33 -13.67 10.47
CA LEU A 68 -23.60 -13.14 9.96
C LEU A 68 -23.41 -11.69 9.53
N GLU A 69 -23.87 -11.36 8.33
CA GLU A 69 -24.04 -9.98 7.89
C GLU A 69 -25.51 -9.75 7.53
N HIS A 70 -26.08 -8.63 8.00
CA HIS A 70 -27.40 -8.16 7.62
C HIS A 70 -27.29 -6.67 7.27
N LYS A 71 -27.62 -6.31 6.04
CA LYS A 71 -27.62 -4.93 5.55
C LYS A 71 -28.97 -4.51 4.96
N VAL A 72 -29.32 -3.25 5.18
CA VAL A 72 -30.45 -2.55 4.54
C VAL A 72 -29.88 -1.28 3.90
N LEU A 73 -29.85 -1.23 2.58
CA LEU A 73 -29.26 -0.15 1.80
C LEU A 73 -30.33 0.54 0.95
N TRP A 74 -30.35 1.86 0.98
CA TRP A 74 -31.18 2.71 0.13
C TRP A 74 -30.33 3.24 -1.03
N LEU A 75 -30.80 3.02 -2.26
CA LEU A 75 -30.07 3.30 -3.49
C LEU A 75 -30.78 4.43 -4.27
N ASN A 76 -30.12 5.57 -4.47
CA ASN A 76 -30.75 6.79 -5.00
C ASN A 76 -30.04 7.40 -6.23
N SER A 77 -29.03 6.72 -6.78
CA SER A 77 -28.33 7.10 -8.01
C SER A 77 -28.15 5.88 -8.93
N ASP A 78 -27.92 6.11 -10.22
CA ASP A 78 -27.64 5.01 -11.16
C ASP A 78 -26.35 4.27 -10.77
N ASP A 79 -25.29 5.00 -10.39
CA ASP A 79 -24.01 4.41 -9.95
C ASP A 79 -24.20 3.47 -8.74
N ALA A 80 -24.90 3.92 -7.69
CA ALA A 80 -25.21 3.08 -6.52
C ALA A 80 -26.06 1.84 -6.90
N ILE A 81 -26.94 1.95 -7.88
CA ILE A 81 -27.73 0.80 -8.37
C ILE A 81 -26.81 -0.18 -9.11
N GLU A 82 -25.90 0.33 -9.93
CA GLU A 82 -24.93 -0.49 -10.65
C GLU A 82 -23.99 -1.22 -9.69
N GLU A 83 -23.46 -0.53 -8.68
CA GLU A 83 -22.58 -1.11 -7.66
C GLU A 83 -23.25 -2.22 -6.85
N PHE A 84 -24.55 -2.06 -6.52
CA PHE A 84 -25.27 -2.96 -5.64
C PHE A 84 -26.30 -3.87 -6.33
N ASN A 85 -26.34 -3.90 -7.67
CA ASN A 85 -27.16 -4.87 -8.41
C ASN A 85 -26.68 -6.31 -8.21
N LYS A 86 -25.40 -6.49 -7.86
CA LYS A 86 -24.77 -7.77 -7.53
C LYS A 86 -24.07 -7.66 -6.18
N VAL A 87 -24.52 -8.46 -5.21
CA VAL A 87 -23.84 -8.57 -3.91
C VAL A 87 -23.17 -9.93 -3.79
N TYR A 88 -21.84 -9.92 -3.84
CA TYR A 88 -21.03 -11.12 -3.70
C TYR A 88 -21.00 -11.61 -2.25
N LEU A 89 -21.26 -12.90 -2.08
CA LEU A 89 -21.20 -13.59 -0.79
C LEU A 89 -19.75 -14.02 -0.52
N PRO A 90 -19.25 -13.88 0.71
CA PRO A 90 -17.92 -14.35 1.09
C PRO A 90 -17.94 -15.88 1.18
N PHE A 91 -17.89 -16.54 0.03
CA PHE A 91 -17.85 -17.99 -0.10
C PHE A 91 -16.47 -18.41 -0.61
N SER A 92 -15.80 -19.27 0.16
CA SER A 92 -14.62 -20.03 -0.24
C SER A 92 -14.92 -21.54 -0.17
N SER A 93 -14.07 -22.35 -0.79
CA SER A 93 -14.16 -23.82 -0.73
C SER A 93 -14.09 -24.40 0.70
N GLU A 94 -13.61 -23.62 1.67
CA GLU A 94 -13.47 -24.01 3.08
C GLU A 94 -14.58 -23.44 3.97
N SER A 95 -15.57 -22.78 3.37
CA SER A 95 -16.69 -22.16 4.07
C SER A 95 -18.02 -22.77 3.64
N GLU A 96 -19.00 -22.76 4.55
CA GLU A 96 -20.33 -23.33 4.33
C GLU A 96 -21.39 -22.24 4.51
N LEU A 97 -22.16 -21.96 3.46
CA LEU A 97 -23.25 -20.99 3.50
C LEU A 97 -24.47 -21.60 4.21
N GLN A 98 -24.78 -21.12 5.42
CA GLN A 98 -25.83 -21.64 6.30
C GLN A 98 -27.19 -21.00 6.06
N LEU A 99 -27.18 -19.68 5.83
CA LEU A 99 -28.35 -18.87 5.59
C LEU A 99 -28.00 -17.85 4.52
N ASN A 100 -28.94 -17.59 3.64
CA ASN A 100 -28.87 -16.49 2.69
C ASN A 100 -30.32 -16.11 2.35
N LYS A 101 -30.66 -14.84 2.46
CA LYS A 101 -31.93 -14.29 2.02
C LYS A 101 -31.68 -12.87 1.53
N ALA A 102 -32.39 -12.46 0.48
CA ALA A 102 -32.31 -11.11 -0.04
C ALA A 102 -33.67 -10.64 -0.57
N ARG A 103 -33.92 -9.34 -0.58
CA ARG A 103 -35.15 -8.73 -1.12
C ARG A 103 -34.91 -7.31 -1.59
N VAL A 104 -35.71 -6.89 -2.56
CA VAL A 104 -35.86 -5.48 -2.97
C VAL A 104 -37.15 -4.94 -2.34
N ILE A 105 -37.09 -3.73 -1.79
CA ILE A 105 -38.27 -2.98 -1.38
C ILE A 105 -38.35 -1.76 -2.28
N THR A 106 -39.39 -1.66 -3.11
CA THR A 106 -39.52 -0.51 -4.02
C THR A 106 -39.81 0.78 -3.24
N LYS A 107 -39.66 1.93 -3.89
CA LYS A 107 -40.00 3.24 -3.31
C LYS A 107 -41.44 3.31 -2.78
N GLU A 108 -42.37 2.56 -3.38
CA GLU A 108 -43.78 2.46 -2.98
C GLU A 108 -44.01 1.47 -1.82
N GLY A 109 -42.98 0.77 -1.37
CA GLY A 109 -43.04 -0.22 -0.29
C GLY A 109 -43.37 -1.64 -0.76
N LYS A 110 -43.35 -1.93 -2.06
CA LYS A 110 -43.58 -3.30 -2.56
C LYS A 110 -42.34 -4.16 -2.27
N VAL A 111 -42.53 -5.28 -1.57
CA VAL A 111 -41.46 -6.25 -1.30
C VAL A 111 -41.37 -7.27 -2.44
N ILE A 112 -40.16 -7.47 -2.96
CA ILE A 112 -39.81 -8.45 -3.98
C ILE A 112 -38.71 -9.33 -3.39
N ALA A 113 -39.08 -10.48 -2.85
CA ALA A 113 -38.11 -11.45 -2.33
C ALA A 113 -37.31 -12.08 -3.47
N LEU A 114 -36.00 -12.25 -3.27
CA LEU A 114 -35.18 -13.04 -4.18
C LEU A 114 -35.42 -14.53 -3.89
N ASP A 115 -35.76 -15.27 -4.93
CA ASP A 115 -35.84 -16.73 -4.92
C ASP A 115 -34.43 -17.35 -4.97
N ASP A 116 -34.28 -18.59 -4.49
CA ASP A 116 -33.01 -19.33 -4.48
C ASP A 116 -32.35 -19.40 -5.88
N SER A 117 -33.17 -19.43 -6.95
CA SER A 117 -32.71 -19.38 -8.35
C SER A 117 -31.95 -18.10 -8.73
N LYS A 118 -32.05 -17.03 -7.93
CA LYS A 118 -31.36 -15.75 -8.11
C LYS A 118 -30.05 -15.65 -7.33
N ILE A 119 -29.63 -16.76 -6.71
CA ILE A 119 -28.30 -16.92 -6.12
C ILE A 119 -27.43 -17.60 -7.16
N LEU A 120 -26.66 -16.78 -7.86
CA LEU A 120 -25.88 -17.23 -8.99
C LEU A 120 -24.46 -17.57 -8.54
N THR A 121 -23.82 -18.49 -9.27
CA THR A 121 -22.41 -18.82 -9.08
C THR A 121 -21.62 -18.26 -10.25
N ALA A 122 -20.57 -17.49 -9.96
CA ALA A 122 -19.53 -17.09 -10.89
C ALA A 122 -18.27 -17.88 -10.60
N GLU A 123 -17.45 -18.12 -11.61
CA GLU A 123 -16.10 -18.66 -11.48
C GLU A 123 -15.14 -17.62 -12.04
N ASP A 124 -14.06 -17.38 -11.33
CA ASP A 124 -12.96 -16.55 -11.80
C ASP A 124 -12.05 -17.42 -12.66
N ASP A 125 -11.94 -17.07 -13.94
CA ASP A 125 -11.27 -17.89 -14.96
C ASP A 125 -9.75 -18.02 -14.71
N GLU A 126 -9.13 -17.09 -13.97
CA GLU A 126 -7.70 -17.10 -13.67
C GLU A 126 -7.37 -17.96 -12.44
N THR A 127 -8.22 -17.89 -11.42
CA THR A 127 -7.99 -18.52 -10.11
C THR A 127 -8.80 -19.80 -9.88
N GLY A 128 -9.81 -20.07 -10.73
CA GLY A 128 -10.79 -21.14 -10.55
C GLY A 128 -11.69 -20.96 -9.32
N ARG A 129 -11.65 -19.79 -8.67
CA ARG A 129 -12.42 -19.51 -7.46
C ARG A 129 -13.88 -19.31 -7.81
N LYS A 130 -14.75 -20.00 -7.09
CA LYS A 130 -16.20 -19.90 -7.25
C LYS A 130 -16.78 -18.95 -6.23
N TYR A 131 -17.56 -17.97 -6.70
CA TYR A 131 -18.25 -16.99 -5.88
C TYR A 131 -19.75 -17.16 -6.04
N LYS A 132 -20.49 -17.08 -4.94
CA LYS A 132 -21.95 -16.93 -4.98
C LYS A 132 -22.31 -15.46 -4.87
N TYR A 133 -23.35 -15.00 -5.55
CA TYR A 133 -23.82 -13.63 -5.43
C TYR A 133 -25.34 -13.52 -5.55
N PHE A 134 -25.91 -12.52 -4.89
CA PHE A 134 -27.30 -12.10 -5.10
C PHE A 134 -27.38 -11.22 -6.35
N ALA A 135 -28.31 -11.52 -7.25
CA ALA A 135 -28.64 -10.64 -8.38
C ALA A 135 -29.99 -9.96 -8.12
N PHE A 136 -29.96 -8.65 -7.87
CA PHE A 136 -31.16 -7.87 -7.59
C PHE A 136 -31.82 -7.38 -8.89
N GLU A 137 -33.10 -7.71 -9.07
CA GLU A 137 -33.91 -7.26 -10.21
C GLU A 137 -34.97 -6.25 -9.76
N GLY A 138 -35.33 -5.30 -10.63
CA GLY A 138 -36.37 -4.31 -10.33
C GLY A 138 -35.94 -3.21 -9.36
N VAL A 139 -34.62 -3.03 -9.16
CA VAL A 139 -34.07 -1.90 -8.41
C VAL A 139 -34.20 -0.62 -9.25
N THR A 140 -34.72 0.44 -8.64
CA THR A 140 -34.88 1.77 -9.23
C THR A 140 -34.45 2.82 -8.21
N LYS A 141 -34.25 4.07 -8.63
CA LYS A 141 -33.86 5.15 -7.70
C LYS A 141 -34.89 5.31 -6.59
N GLY A 142 -34.40 5.27 -5.36
CA GLY A 142 -35.20 5.32 -4.14
C GLY A 142 -35.62 3.95 -3.59
N SER A 143 -35.30 2.85 -4.28
CA SER A 143 -35.52 1.49 -3.78
C SER A 143 -34.51 1.13 -2.68
N PHE A 144 -34.88 0.13 -1.89
CA PHE A 144 -34.01 -0.49 -0.90
C PHE A 144 -33.65 -1.90 -1.33
N ILE A 145 -32.42 -2.30 -1.02
CA ILE A 145 -32.05 -3.71 -0.97
C ILE A 145 -31.81 -4.11 0.48
N GLU A 146 -32.27 -5.29 0.85
CA GLU A 146 -32.01 -5.89 2.15
C GLU A 146 -31.52 -7.31 1.94
N TYR A 147 -30.43 -7.65 2.61
CA TYR A 147 -29.89 -9.00 2.55
C TYR A 147 -29.32 -9.43 3.89
N ILE A 148 -29.39 -10.73 4.11
CA ILE A 148 -28.82 -11.44 5.24
C ILE A 148 -28.12 -12.68 4.74
N TYR A 149 -26.92 -12.95 5.23
CA TYR A 149 -26.29 -14.25 5.06
C TYR A 149 -25.54 -14.67 6.31
N VAL A 150 -25.34 -15.99 6.45
CA VAL A 150 -24.54 -16.61 7.49
C VAL A 150 -23.58 -17.59 6.83
N VAL A 151 -22.29 -17.42 7.09
CA VAL A 151 -21.24 -18.32 6.65
C VAL A 151 -20.60 -18.96 7.87
N LYS A 152 -20.54 -20.30 7.86
CA LYS A 152 -19.73 -21.09 8.78
C LYS A 152 -18.33 -21.23 8.18
N ARG A 153 -17.29 -20.89 8.94
CA ARG A 153 -15.90 -20.86 8.45
C ARG A 153 -14.91 -21.19 9.56
N ALA A 154 -13.64 -21.34 9.16
CA ALA A 154 -12.53 -21.43 10.09
C ALA A 154 -12.47 -20.17 10.98
N PRO A 155 -12.23 -20.31 12.29
CA PRO A 155 -12.35 -19.20 13.22
C PRO A 155 -11.22 -18.17 13.08
N GLU A 156 -11.57 -16.92 12.85
CA GLU A 156 -10.64 -15.79 12.69
C GLU A 156 -10.50 -15.02 14.01
N TYR A 157 -9.58 -15.46 14.87
CA TYR A 157 -9.41 -14.88 16.21
C TYR A 157 -8.03 -14.25 16.49
N ASN A 158 -7.12 -14.28 15.51
CA ASN A 158 -5.74 -13.79 15.68
C ASN A 158 -5.58 -12.27 15.49
N GLY A 159 -6.67 -11.54 15.28
CA GLY A 159 -6.66 -10.13 14.88
C GLY A 159 -7.56 -9.93 13.67
N LYS A 160 -8.81 -9.57 13.90
CA LYS A 160 -9.78 -9.29 12.85
C LYS A 160 -10.21 -7.84 12.90
N ARG A 161 -10.10 -7.14 11.78
CA ARG A 161 -10.64 -5.80 11.57
C ARG A 161 -12.08 -5.87 11.06
N LEU A 162 -12.94 -5.00 11.59
CA LEU A 162 -14.29 -4.75 11.08
C LEU A 162 -14.50 -3.24 10.91
N ASP A 163 -14.81 -2.82 9.69
CA ASP A 163 -15.06 -1.41 9.37
C ASP A 163 -16.45 -0.98 9.84
N VAL A 164 -16.48 0.09 10.64
CA VAL A 164 -17.72 0.74 11.09
C VAL A 164 -18.09 1.87 10.13
N GLN A 165 -17.10 2.62 9.64
CA GLN A 165 -17.26 3.72 8.68
C GLN A 165 -17.04 3.24 7.23
N SER A 166 -17.72 3.88 6.28
CA SER A 166 -17.55 3.63 4.82
C SER A 166 -17.66 4.94 4.02
N SER A 167 -17.67 4.82 2.69
CA SER A 167 -17.85 5.90 1.71
C SER A 167 -19.28 6.47 1.66
N TYR A 168 -20.21 5.92 2.43
CA TYR A 168 -21.62 6.35 2.48
C TYR A 168 -22.12 6.44 3.92
N VAL A 169 -23.21 7.18 4.10
CA VAL A 169 -23.81 7.42 5.42
C VAL A 169 -24.46 6.15 5.95
N LYS A 170 -24.30 5.86 7.25
CA LYS A 170 -24.98 4.74 7.91
C LYS A 170 -25.80 5.21 9.11
N ASN A 171 -27.09 4.95 9.12
CA ASN A 171 -27.98 5.33 10.23
C ASN A 171 -27.71 4.50 11.48
N LYS A 172 -27.45 3.20 11.32
CA LYS A 172 -27.21 2.28 12.43
C LYS A 172 -26.20 1.20 12.03
N VAL A 173 -25.11 1.13 12.77
CA VAL A 173 -24.14 0.02 12.71
C VAL A 173 -24.21 -0.74 14.02
N GLU A 174 -24.35 -2.06 13.93
CA GLU A 174 -24.39 -2.98 15.06
C GLU A 174 -23.33 -4.06 14.87
N PHE A 175 -22.57 -4.33 15.92
CA PHE A 175 -21.65 -5.43 15.97
C PHE A 175 -21.88 -6.22 17.25
N ASP A 176 -21.96 -7.54 17.14
CA ASP A 176 -22.01 -8.45 18.28
C ASP A 176 -20.97 -9.56 18.10
N LEU A 177 -20.23 -9.86 19.16
CA LEU A 177 -19.37 -11.03 19.24
C LEU A 177 -19.88 -11.94 20.35
N PHE A 178 -20.18 -13.17 19.99
CA PHE A 178 -20.55 -14.24 20.90
C PHE A 178 -19.41 -15.24 21.03
N SER A 179 -19.12 -15.68 22.25
CA SER A 179 -18.08 -16.66 22.48
C SER A 179 -18.43 -17.63 23.61
N PRO A 180 -17.95 -18.89 23.55
CA PRO A 180 -18.08 -19.81 24.67
C PRO A 180 -17.47 -19.20 25.94
N THR A 181 -18.02 -19.52 27.11
CA THR A 181 -17.62 -18.91 28.40
C THR A 181 -16.18 -19.18 28.83
N ASN A 182 -15.46 -20.05 28.12
CA ASN A 182 -14.03 -20.25 28.34
C ASN A 182 -13.16 -19.33 27.48
N LEU A 183 -13.65 -18.75 26.38
CA LEU A 183 -12.85 -17.94 25.46
C LEU A 183 -13.09 -16.45 25.70
N ILE A 184 -12.03 -15.72 26.01
CA ILE A 184 -12.07 -14.29 26.33
C ILE A 184 -11.49 -13.51 25.16
N PHE A 185 -12.26 -12.55 24.65
CA PHE A 185 -11.84 -11.66 23.57
C PHE A 185 -11.46 -10.27 24.09
N LYS A 186 -10.55 -9.62 23.37
CA LYS A 186 -10.15 -8.23 23.60
C LYS A 186 -10.37 -7.41 22.34
N PHE A 187 -10.73 -6.15 22.52
CA PHE A 187 -11.11 -5.22 21.45
C PHE A 187 -10.30 -3.93 21.55
N LYS A 188 -10.07 -3.27 20.41
CA LYS A 188 -9.64 -1.88 20.33
C LYS A 188 -10.43 -1.18 19.22
N SER A 189 -10.91 0.02 19.51
CA SER A 189 -11.65 0.86 18.55
C SER A 189 -10.73 1.96 18.04
N PHE A 190 -10.86 2.31 16.76
CA PHE A 190 -9.95 3.20 16.05
C PHE A 190 -10.73 4.34 15.38
N ASN A 191 -10.04 5.46 15.12
CA ASN A 191 -10.56 6.59 14.34
C ASN A 191 -11.95 7.06 14.80
N ASN A 192 -12.08 7.34 16.10
CA ASN A 192 -13.28 7.85 16.78
C ASN A 192 -14.47 6.88 16.85
N VAL A 193 -14.28 5.58 16.60
CA VAL A 193 -15.30 4.57 16.89
C VAL A 193 -15.41 4.37 18.41
N PRO A 194 -16.63 4.34 18.99
CA PRO A 194 -16.82 4.05 20.41
C PRO A 194 -16.34 2.66 20.81
N GLU A 195 -15.95 2.49 22.07
CA GLU A 195 -15.51 1.20 22.59
C GLU A 195 -16.61 0.12 22.53
N VAL A 196 -16.20 -1.10 22.18
CA VAL A 196 -17.02 -2.31 22.30
C VAL A 196 -17.22 -2.63 23.78
N LYS A 197 -18.46 -2.92 24.18
CA LYS A 197 -18.83 -3.18 25.58
C LYS A 197 -19.29 -4.62 25.77
N GLU A 198 -18.91 -5.22 26.89
CA GLU A 198 -19.48 -6.50 27.32
C GLU A 198 -20.95 -6.33 27.73
N ASP A 199 -21.78 -7.27 27.30
CA ASP A 199 -23.16 -7.42 27.73
C ASP A 199 -23.25 -8.53 28.78
N THR A 200 -23.45 -8.14 30.03
CA THR A 200 -23.52 -9.05 31.17
C THR A 200 -24.90 -9.66 31.38
N THR A 201 -25.87 -9.36 30.52
CA THR A 201 -27.22 -9.94 30.60
C THR A 201 -27.32 -11.32 29.95
N THR A 202 -26.39 -11.67 29.06
CA THR A 202 -26.22 -13.01 28.50
C THR A 202 -25.32 -13.83 29.43
N LEU A 203 -25.84 -14.91 30.01
CA LEU A 203 -25.12 -15.67 31.06
C LEU A 203 -24.52 -16.97 30.53
N GLU A 204 -25.05 -17.48 29.42
CA GLU A 204 -24.73 -18.77 28.83
C GLU A 204 -23.48 -18.72 27.93
N LYS A 205 -23.14 -17.52 27.46
CA LYS A 205 -21.99 -17.21 26.59
C LYS A 205 -21.51 -15.80 26.88
N TYR A 206 -20.24 -15.52 26.60
CA TYR A 206 -19.79 -14.14 26.57
C TYR A 206 -20.38 -13.43 25.36
N HIS A 207 -20.74 -12.17 25.57
CA HIS A 207 -21.35 -11.33 24.57
C HIS A 207 -20.73 -9.94 24.65
N TRP A 208 -20.13 -9.49 23.55
CA TRP A 208 -19.66 -8.12 23.40
C TRP A 208 -20.42 -7.44 22.28
N LYS A 209 -20.78 -6.18 22.46
CA LYS A 209 -21.55 -5.43 21.49
C LYS A 209 -21.09 -4.00 21.29
N LEU A 210 -21.31 -3.50 20.09
CA LEU A 210 -21.14 -2.10 19.70
C LEU A 210 -22.38 -1.66 18.92
N GLN A 211 -22.88 -0.48 19.24
CA GLN A 211 -23.94 0.17 18.47
C GLN A 211 -23.53 1.62 18.21
N VAL A 212 -23.48 2.01 16.94
CA VAL A 212 -23.16 3.37 16.52
C VAL A 212 -24.30 3.86 15.64
N LYS A 213 -24.83 5.05 15.95
CA LYS A 213 -25.88 5.70 15.16
C LYS A 213 -25.30 6.85 14.36
N ASN A 214 -25.86 7.12 13.19
CA ASN A 214 -25.53 8.26 12.33
C ASN A 214 -24.02 8.34 12.01
N VAL A 215 -23.44 7.23 11.56
CA VAL A 215 -22.06 7.16 11.08
C VAL A 215 -21.96 7.99 9.81
N LYS A 216 -21.16 9.06 9.86
CA LYS A 216 -20.86 9.90 8.70
C LYS A 216 -20.03 9.12 7.69
N LYS A 217 -20.28 9.35 6.40
CA LYS A 217 -19.38 8.88 5.35
C LYS A 217 -17.98 9.49 5.50
N LEU A 218 -16.98 8.76 5.04
CA LEU A 218 -15.64 9.29 4.81
C LEU A 218 -15.41 9.31 3.31
N GLU A 219 -15.08 10.47 2.74
CA GLU A 219 -14.75 10.56 1.31
C GLU A 219 -13.29 10.14 1.10
N ASP A 220 -13.02 9.47 -0.03
CA ASP A 220 -11.66 9.16 -0.44
C ASP A 220 -11.01 10.42 -1.00
N GLU A 221 -10.10 11.01 -0.24
CA GLU A 221 -9.39 12.22 -0.63
C GLU A 221 -8.08 11.83 -1.33
N TYR A 222 -7.79 12.46 -2.47
CA TYR A 222 -6.55 12.22 -3.21
C TYR A 222 -5.32 12.29 -2.28
N LEU A 223 -4.43 11.30 -2.43
CA LEU A 223 -3.25 11.07 -1.58
C LEU A 223 -3.58 10.98 -0.08
N SER A 224 -4.68 10.33 0.30
CA SER A 224 -4.95 9.99 1.71
C SER A 224 -4.77 8.50 1.96
N ALA A 225 -4.45 8.12 3.20
CA ALA A 225 -4.54 6.73 3.66
C ALA A 225 -6.00 6.37 3.97
N TYR A 226 -6.90 6.47 2.98
CA TYR A 226 -8.35 6.38 3.15
C TYR A 226 -8.76 5.13 3.92
N LYS A 227 -8.29 3.95 3.48
CA LYS A 227 -8.61 2.68 4.13
C LYS A 227 -8.15 2.66 5.59
N ALA A 228 -6.91 3.06 5.89
CA ALA A 228 -6.43 3.11 7.27
C ALA A 228 -7.12 4.19 8.14
N SER A 229 -7.75 5.18 7.51
CA SER A 229 -8.39 6.32 8.19
C SER A 229 -9.88 6.09 8.52
N LYS A 230 -10.53 5.09 7.92
CA LYS A 230 -11.92 4.73 8.27
C LYS A 230 -12.06 4.41 9.75
N GLY A 231 -13.21 4.73 10.36
CA GLY A 231 -13.59 4.17 11.65
C GLY A 231 -13.72 2.64 11.61
N PHE A 232 -12.96 1.93 12.46
CA PHE A 232 -13.03 0.46 12.56
C PHE A 232 -12.77 -0.03 13.99
N ILE A 233 -13.04 -1.31 14.23
CA ILE A 233 -12.62 -2.05 15.42
C ILE A 233 -11.69 -3.20 15.04
N VAL A 234 -10.83 -3.60 15.97
CA VAL A 234 -10.05 -4.85 15.88
C VAL A 234 -10.34 -5.69 17.11
N TYR A 235 -10.55 -6.99 16.92
CA TYR A 235 -10.65 -7.95 18.02
C TYR A 235 -9.64 -9.10 17.88
N LYS A 236 -9.28 -9.69 19.01
CA LYS A 236 -8.43 -10.89 19.09
C LYS A 236 -8.81 -11.76 20.29
N LEU A 237 -8.44 -13.04 20.24
CA LEU A 237 -8.52 -13.93 21.39
C LEU A 237 -7.42 -13.59 22.40
N GLU A 238 -7.83 -13.26 23.62
CA GLU A 238 -6.94 -12.88 24.71
C GLU A 238 -6.61 -14.06 25.61
N GLY A 239 -7.61 -14.90 25.94
CA GLY A 239 -7.42 -15.98 26.91
C GLY A 239 -8.39 -17.14 26.75
N ASN A 240 -8.00 -18.27 27.34
CA ASN A 240 -8.83 -19.46 27.49
C ASN A 240 -8.80 -19.91 28.96
N THR A 241 -9.93 -19.79 29.66
CA THR A 241 -10.01 -20.13 31.09
C THR A 241 -9.99 -21.63 31.34
N ALA A 242 -10.33 -22.47 30.35
CA ALA A 242 -10.32 -23.92 30.49
C ALA A 242 -8.91 -24.48 30.75
N ASN A 243 -7.87 -23.83 30.23
CA ASN A 243 -6.46 -24.20 30.42
C ASN A 243 -5.61 -23.07 31.01
N ASN A 244 -6.24 -22.01 31.53
CA ASN A 244 -5.59 -20.80 32.03
C ASN A 244 -4.62 -20.11 31.04
N ALA A 245 -4.78 -20.35 29.73
CA ALA A 245 -3.98 -19.64 28.73
C ALA A 245 -4.35 -18.15 28.71
N ARG A 246 -3.34 -17.29 28.70
CA ARG A 246 -3.46 -15.83 28.60
C ARG A 246 -2.56 -15.31 27.49
N ASN A 247 -2.85 -14.10 27.04
CA ASN A 247 -2.17 -13.44 25.93
C ASN A 247 -1.99 -14.41 24.74
N ILE A 248 -3.08 -15.04 24.30
CA ILE A 248 -3.03 -16.12 23.29
C ILE A 248 -2.40 -15.61 22.00
N VAL A 249 -2.88 -14.46 21.53
CA VAL A 249 -2.33 -13.73 20.38
C VAL A 249 -1.34 -12.71 20.92
N SER A 250 -0.04 -12.96 20.75
CA SER A 250 1.01 -12.05 21.20
C SER A 250 2.21 -12.01 20.27
N TYR A 251 2.89 -10.87 20.23
CA TYR A 251 4.08 -10.66 19.42
C TYR A 251 5.27 -11.48 19.90
N ASP A 252 5.34 -11.83 21.19
CA ASP A 252 6.35 -12.75 21.72
C ASP A 252 6.20 -14.15 21.10
N LYS A 253 4.97 -14.69 21.07
CA LYS A 253 4.70 -16.01 20.47
C LYS A 253 4.94 -15.99 18.96
N VAL A 254 4.48 -14.93 18.28
CA VAL A 254 4.75 -14.76 16.86
C VAL A 254 6.27 -14.72 16.60
N SER A 255 7.02 -13.94 17.38
CA SER A 255 8.48 -13.83 17.23
C SER A 255 9.19 -15.19 17.39
N GLN A 256 8.80 -15.97 18.40
CA GLN A 256 9.35 -17.31 18.63
C GLN A 256 9.00 -18.27 17.49
N ASN A 257 7.73 -18.32 17.08
CA ASN A 257 7.27 -19.21 16.02
C ASN A 257 7.95 -18.91 14.68
N LEU A 258 8.01 -17.63 14.30
CA LEU A 258 8.65 -17.20 13.06
C LEU A 258 10.15 -17.44 13.10
N TYR A 259 10.82 -17.18 14.23
CA TYR A 259 12.23 -17.48 14.35
C TYR A 259 12.50 -18.99 14.21
N SER A 260 11.75 -19.84 14.93
CA SER A 260 11.88 -21.29 14.80
C SER A 260 11.61 -21.79 13.37
N PHE A 261 10.67 -21.20 12.64
CA PHE A 261 10.34 -21.60 11.28
C PHE A 261 11.36 -21.14 10.24
N TYR A 262 11.85 -19.90 10.35
CA TYR A 262 12.72 -19.27 9.35
C TYR A 262 14.22 -19.38 9.64
N TYR A 263 14.61 -19.69 10.88
CA TYR A 263 16.01 -19.84 11.31
C TYR A 263 16.33 -21.28 11.75
N PRO A 264 16.00 -22.32 10.96
CA PRO A 264 16.37 -23.68 11.32
C PRO A 264 17.90 -23.86 11.31
N ASP A 265 18.36 -24.92 11.94
CA ASP A 265 19.72 -25.43 11.71
C ASP A 265 19.79 -26.14 10.34
N TYR A 266 20.91 -25.99 9.65
CA TYR A 266 21.09 -26.52 8.29
C TYR A 266 21.81 -27.86 8.32
N THR A 267 21.29 -28.84 7.59
CA THR A 267 21.96 -30.14 7.37
C THR A 267 23.23 -29.96 6.53
N GLU A 268 24.15 -30.94 6.56
CA GLU A 268 25.37 -30.91 5.72
C GLU A 268 25.04 -30.75 4.22
N LYS A 269 23.99 -31.43 3.74
CA LYS A 269 23.49 -31.29 2.36
C LYS A 269 23.06 -29.85 2.06
N THR A 270 22.26 -29.25 2.95
CA THR A 270 21.79 -27.88 2.80
C THR A 270 22.96 -26.89 2.81
N GLN A 271 23.96 -27.11 3.67
CA GLN A 271 25.16 -26.27 3.72
C GLN A 271 25.98 -26.33 2.41
N ASP A 272 26.13 -27.50 1.80
CA ASP A 272 26.76 -27.65 0.48
C ASP A 272 26.00 -26.89 -0.63
N LEU A 273 24.66 -26.99 -0.64
CA LEU A 273 23.81 -26.25 -1.59
C LEU A 273 23.91 -24.73 -1.39
N ILE A 274 23.91 -24.26 -0.14
CA ILE A 274 24.12 -22.85 0.19
C ILE A 274 25.50 -22.38 -0.30
N GLY A 275 26.55 -23.19 -0.08
CA GLY A 275 27.91 -22.90 -0.53
C GLY A 275 27.97 -22.70 -2.05
N LYS A 276 27.40 -23.63 -2.82
CA LYS A 276 27.30 -23.55 -4.29
C LYS A 276 26.56 -22.29 -4.75
N PHE A 277 25.43 -21.97 -4.09
CA PHE A 277 24.68 -20.75 -4.41
C PHE A 277 25.49 -19.48 -4.13
N ILE A 278 26.26 -19.45 -3.04
CA ILE A 278 27.15 -18.33 -2.70
C ILE A 278 28.25 -18.13 -3.74
N GLU A 279 28.81 -19.20 -4.30
CA GLU A 279 29.81 -19.11 -5.38
C GLU A 279 29.24 -18.40 -6.62
N GLU A 280 27.96 -18.63 -6.95
CA GLU A 280 27.29 -17.96 -8.07
C GLU A 280 27.08 -16.45 -7.86
N LEU A 281 27.03 -15.99 -6.60
CA LEU A 281 26.93 -14.56 -6.28
C LEU A 281 28.17 -13.78 -6.77
N LYS A 282 29.30 -14.47 -6.97
CA LYS A 282 30.59 -13.86 -7.37
C LYS A 282 30.95 -12.65 -6.49
N LEU A 283 30.91 -12.86 -5.18
CA LEU A 283 31.26 -11.82 -4.21
C LEU A 283 32.73 -11.41 -4.38
N VAL A 284 32.98 -10.10 -4.29
CA VAL A 284 34.35 -9.57 -4.27
C VAL A 284 35.04 -10.01 -2.97
N GLU A 285 36.35 -10.25 -3.06
CA GLU A 285 37.16 -10.57 -1.88
C GLU A 285 37.01 -9.46 -0.81
N ASN A 286 36.81 -9.85 0.45
CA ASN A 286 36.60 -8.93 1.57
C ASN A 286 35.39 -7.97 1.43
N ALA A 287 34.36 -8.36 0.66
CA ALA A 287 33.13 -7.58 0.55
C ALA A 287 32.54 -7.22 1.93
N SER A 288 32.17 -5.96 2.08
CA SER A 288 31.46 -5.42 3.24
C SER A 288 30.09 -6.09 3.43
N GLU A 289 29.53 -5.97 4.63
CA GLU A 289 28.16 -6.45 4.90
C GLU A 289 27.11 -5.82 3.99
N GLU A 290 27.31 -4.55 3.59
CA GLU A 290 26.42 -3.86 2.64
C GLU A 290 26.55 -4.44 1.23
N GLU A 291 27.77 -4.62 0.73
CA GLU A 291 27.99 -5.21 -0.60
C GLU A 291 27.45 -6.64 -0.68
N LYS A 292 27.65 -7.44 0.38
CA LYS A 292 27.06 -8.78 0.50
C LYS A 292 25.53 -8.72 0.43
N ALA A 293 24.89 -7.88 1.25
CA ALA A 293 23.43 -7.76 1.27
C ALA A 293 22.87 -7.30 -0.08
N ARG A 294 23.50 -6.32 -0.72
CA ARG A 294 23.14 -5.84 -2.06
C ARG A 294 23.26 -6.93 -3.12
N LYS A 295 24.35 -7.70 -3.10
CA LYS A 295 24.57 -8.77 -4.08
C LYS A 295 23.61 -9.93 -3.89
N ILE A 296 23.31 -10.30 -2.65
CA ILE A 296 22.29 -11.32 -2.32
C ILE A 296 20.92 -10.87 -2.87
N ASP A 297 20.47 -9.67 -2.52
CA ASP A 297 19.18 -9.12 -2.94
C ASP A 297 19.02 -9.11 -4.46
N LEU A 298 20.00 -8.53 -5.14
CA LEU A 298 19.99 -8.45 -6.59
C LEU A 298 19.96 -9.84 -7.22
N PHE A 299 20.83 -10.75 -6.75
CA PHE A 299 20.95 -12.06 -7.36
C PHE A 299 19.67 -12.88 -7.18
N ILE A 300 19.08 -12.88 -5.98
CA ILE A 300 17.81 -13.56 -5.74
C ILE A 300 16.73 -13.01 -6.69
N LYS A 301 16.54 -11.69 -6.72
CA LYS A 301 15.47 -11.06 -7.52
C LYS A 301 15.65 -11.20 -9.03
N MET A 302 16.87 -11.46 -9.50
CA MET A 302 17.14 -11.68 -10.92
C MET A 302 17.12 -13.16 -11.33
N ASN A 303 17.30 -14.09 -10.39
CA ASN A 303 17.56 -15.51 -10.73
C ASN A 303 16.59 -16.49 -10.07
N VAL A 304 15.78 -16.06 -9.10
CA VAL A 304 14.82 -16.92 -8.41
C VAL A 304 13.40 -16.47 -8.75
N PHE A 305 12.62 -17.37 -9.34
CA PHE A 305 11.22 -17.10 -9.66
C PHE A 305 10.35 -17.28 -8.40
N SER A 306 9.59 -16.26 -8.02
CA SER A 306 8.66 -16.33 -6.89
C SER A 306 7.23 -16.50 -7.39
N SER A 307 6.48 -17.41 -6.76
CA SER A 307 5.06 -17.66 -7.04
C SER A 307 4.24 -17.60 -5.76
N ASP A 308 3.03 -17.04 -5.83
CA ASP A 308 2.09 -16.98 -4.71
C ASP A 308 1.33 -18.30 -4.48
N VAL A 309 1.62 -19.33 -5.29
CA VAL A 309 1.00 -20.64 -5.13
C VAL A 309 1.54 -21.33 -3.88
N TYR A 310 0.63 -21.77 -3.01
CA TYR A 310 1.00 -22.61 -1.87
C TYR A 310 1.47 -23.99 -2.36
N SER A 311 2.73 -24.31 -2.07
CA SER A 311 3.34 -25.60 -2.37
C SER A 311 4.45 -25.86 -1.35
N GLU A 312 4.49 -27.08 -0.80
CA GLU A 312 5.52 -27.48 0.16
C GLU A 312 6.92 -27.45 -0.45
N ASP A 313 7.04 -27.82 -1.74
CA ASP A 313 8.31 -27.79 -2.47
C ASP A 313 8.84 -26.35 -2.63
N LEU A 314 7.94 -25.37 -2.78
CA LEU A 314 8.32 -23.96 -2.98
C LEU A 314 8.79 -23.26 -1.70
N GLN A 315 8.59 -23.88 -0.52
CA GLN A 315 9.09 -23.40 0.76
C GLN A 315 10.26 -24.24 1.32
N ASP A 316 10.62 -25.35 0.67
CA ASP A 316 11.75 -26.19 1.06
C ASP A 316 13.06 -25.56 0.56
N LEU A 317 14.01 -25.33 1.47
CA LEU A 317 15.22 -24.58 1.13
C LEU A 317 16.13 -25.34 0.16
N ASP A 318 16.21 -26.67 0.25
CA ASP A 318 17.04 -27.47 -0.66
C ASP A 318 16.45 -27.41 -2.09
N GLU A 319 15.13 -27.52 -2.21
CA GLU A 319 14.42 -27.40 -3.49
C GLU A 319 14.54 -25.99 -4.08
N VAL A 320 14.40 -24.95 -3.25
CA VAL A 320 14.57 -23.54 -3.68
C VAL A 320 15.99 -23.30 -4.19
N LEU A 321 17.02 -23.78 -3.47
CA LEU A 321 18.42 -23.64 -3.89
C LEU A 321 18.71 -24.38 -5.19
N ALA A 322 18.12 -25.55 -5.40
CA ALA A 322 18.35 -26.38 -6.57
C ALA A 322 17.57 -25.92 -7.82
N LYS A 323 16.30 -25.56 -7.65
CA LYS A 323 15.38 -25.23 -8.75
C LYS A 323 15.29 -23.73 -9.04
N LYS A 324 15.68 -22.88 -8.08
CA LYS A 324 15.52 -21.42 -8.13
C LYS A 324 14.07 -20.99 -8.37
N VAL A 325 13.15 -21.71 -7.74
CA VAL A 325 11.73 -21.36 -7.69
C VAL A 325 11.29 -21.40 -6.24
N SER A 326 10.58 -20.38 -5.78
CA SER A 326 10.13 -20.24 -4.40
C SER A 326 8.73 -19.66 -4.30
N ASN A 327 8.16 -19.75 -3.10
CA ASN A 327 7.09 -18.86 -2.65
C ASN A 327 7.64 -17.89 -1.61
N GLU A 328 6.77 -17.07 -1.02
CA GLU A 328 7.14 -16.09 0.01
C GLU A 328 8.02 -16.69 1.13
N SER A 329 7.60 -17.84 1.66
CA SER A 329 8.31 -18.53 2.74
C SER A 329 9.67 -19.07 2.29
N GLY A 330 9.75 -19.65 1.09
CA GLY A 330 11.01 -20.12 0.50
C GLY A 330 12.00 -18.99 0.27
N THR A 331 11.53 -17.85 -0.26
CA THR A 331 12.34 -16.65 -0.47
C THR A 331 12.93 -16.14 0.84
N LEU A 332 12.13 -16.01 1.90
CA LEU A 332 12.61 -15.59 3.23
C LEU A 332 13.68 -16.54 3.79
N LYS A 333 13.47 -17.87 3.70
CA LYS A 333 14.46 -18.87 4.12
C LYS A 333 15.76 -18.75 3.34
N LEU A 334 15.69 -18.51 2.03
CA LEU A 334 16.87 -18.31 1.17
C LEU A 334 17.67 -17.08 1.59
N TYR A 335 17.01 -15.92 1.76
CA TYR A 335 17.67 -14.71 2.26
C TYR A 335 18.36 -14.96 3.60
N ILE A 336 17.65 -15.55 4.58
CA ILE A 336 18.19 -15.81 5.92
C ILE A 336 19.38 -16.76 5.86
N ALA A 337 19.31 -17.84 5.08
CA ALA A 337 20.39 -18.80 4.95
C ALA A 337 21.67 -18.18 4.38
N LEU A 338 21.55 -17.35 3.35
CA LEU A 338 22.69 -16.66 2.74
C LEU A 338 23.27 -15.60 3.68
N LEU A 339 22.41 -14.79 4.31
CA LEU A 339 22.82 -13.74 5.25
C LEU A 339 23.54 -14.33 6.47
N ARG A 340 23.03 -15.42 7.06
CA ARG A 340 23.66 -16.12 8.19
C ARG A 340 25.01 -16.70 7.80
N THR A 341 25.07 -17.43 6.69
CA THR A 341 26.30 -18.09 6.22
C THR A 341 27.40 -17.07 5.90
N LEU A 342 27.03 -15.90 5.36
CA LEU A 342 27.95 -14.81 5.04
C LEU A 342 28.25 -13.87 6.21
N ASN A 343 27.73 -14.18 7.41
CA ASN A 343 27.85 -13.40 8.64
C ASN A 343 27.36 -11.94 8.50
N VAL A 344 26.29 -11.71 7.75
CA VAL A 344 25.63 -10.42 7.62
C VAL A 344 24.55 -10.29 8.70
N LYS A 345 24.74 -9.34 9.63
CA LYS A 345 23.78 -9.12 10.72
C LYS A 345 22.48 -8.53 10.18
N HIS A 346 21.37 -9.16 10.53
CA HIS A 346 20.03 -8.76 10.11
C HIS A 346 18.99 -9.05 11.21
N GLU A 347 17.86 -8.37 11.16
CA GLU A 347 16.66 -8.63 11.93
C GLU A 347 15.50 -8.86 10.94
N LEU A 348 14.70 -9.91 11.16
CA LEU A 348 13.44 -10.07 10.42
C LEU A 348 12.42 -9.09 11.01
N VAL A 349 11.72 -8.35 10.16
CA VAL A 349 10.77 -7.31 10.58
C VAL A 349 9.41 -7.64 9.97
N LEU A 350 8.36 -7.50 10.78
CA LEU A 350 6.99 -7.58 10.31
C LEU A 350 6.30 -6.23 10.50
N THR A 351 5.54 -5.80 9.51
CA THR A 351 4.74 -4.57 9.55
C THR A 351 3.48 -4.77 8.72
N SER A 352 2.81 -3.67 8.40
CA SER A 352 1.65 -3.61 7.52
C SER A 352 1.79 -2.43 6.57
N ASP A 353 1.09 -2.50 5.43
CA ASP A 353 0.92 -1.33 4.56
C ASP A 353 0.18 -0.23 5.32
N ARG A 354 0.81 0.94 5.45
CA ARG A 354 0.29 2.09 6.21
C ARG A 354 -0.95 2.73 5.59
N LEU A 355 -1.18 2.54 4.30
CA LEU A 355 -2.36 3.04 3.58
C LEU A 355 -3.59 2.16 3.85
N ASP A 356 -3.38 0.86 4.07
CA ASP A 356 -4.44 -0.11 4.37
C ASP A 356 -4.74 -0.18 5.88
N LEU A 357 -3.72 -0.40 6.71
CA LEU A 357 -3.83 -0.53 8.15
C LEU A 357 -2.52 -0.10 8.84
N LYS A 358 -2.54 1.01 9.57
CA LYS A 358 -1.39 1.47 10.34
C LYS A 358 -1.08 0.52 11.49
N PHE A 359 0.21 0.28 11.75
CA PHE A 359 0.65 -0.62 12.80
C PHE A 359 0.28 -0.05 14.18
N ASP A 360 -0.36 -0.86 15.04
CA ASP A 360 -0.65 -0.46 16.41
C ASP A 360 0.41 -1.00 17.38
N LYS A 361 1.12 -0.08 18.05
CA LYS A 361 2.21 -0.42 18.99
C LYS A 361 1.73 -0.95 20.36
N GLU A 362 0.44 -0.85 20.66
CA GLU A 362 -0.14 -1.16 21.98
C GLU A 362 -1.08 -2.37 21.95
N PHE A 363 -1.66 -2.67 20.79
CA PHE A 363 -2.62 -3.75 20.58
C PHE A 363 -2.04 -4.81 19.67
N GLU A 364 -1.40 -5.81 20.30
CA GLU A 364 -0.77 -6.91 19.58
C GLU A 364 -1.80 -7.77 18.87
N ALA A 365 -1.87 -7.69 17.54
CA ALA A 365 -2.74 -8.51 16.71
C ALA A 365 -2.04 -8.83 15.37
N ASN A 366 -2.33 -9.99 14.79
CA ASN A 366 -1.59 -10.50 13.63
C ASN A 366 -1.94 -9.74 12.34
N ASN A 367 -3.07 -9.04 12.27
CA ASN A 367 -3.42 -8.19 11.12
C ASN A 367 -2.49 -6.97 10.95
N PHE A 368 -1.68 -6.63 11.96
CA PHE A 368 -0.60 -5.63 11.83
C PHE A 368 0.74 -6.25 11.38
N LEU A 369 0.78 -7.56 11.12
CA LEU A 369 1.97 -8.34 10.79
C LEU A 369 1.79 -9.05 9.44
N THR A 370 1.44 -8.30 8.41
CA THR A 370 1.11 -8.82 7.07
C THR A 370 2.31 -8.88 6.14
N ASP A 371 3.32 -8.05 6.38
CA ASP A 371 4.41 -7.84 5.44
C ASP A 371 5.78 -8.01 6.09
N PHE A 372 6.70 -8.68 5.38
CA PHE A 372 8.07 -8.89 5.83
C PHE A 372 9.05 -7.87 5.26
N LEU A 373 9.98 -7.44 6.09
CA LEU A 373 11.20 -6.71 5.71
C LEU A 373 12.42 -7.35 6.40
N PHE A 374 13.61 -7.14 5.84
CA PHE A 374 14.87 -7.33 6.57
C PHE A 374 15.44 -5.98 6.98
N TYR A 375 15.81 -5.83 8.25
CA TYR A 375 16.54 -4.68 8.75
C TYR A 375 18.01 -5.01 8.95
N PHE A 376 18.91 -4.12 8.54
CA PHE A 376 20.35 -4.28 8.63
C PHE A 376 20.94 -3.28 9.63
N PRO A 377 21.23 -3.68 10.89
CA PRO A 377 21.59 -2.74 11.95
C PRO A 377 22.83 -1.89 11.68
N LYS A 378 23.78 -2.41 10.89
CA LYS A 378 25.05 -1.71 10.57
C LYS A 378 24.84 -0.49 9.69
N THR A 379 24.00 -0.62 8.66
CA THR A 379 23.71 0.44 7.68
C THR A 379 22.41 1.18 7.98
N LYS A 380 21.58 0.64 8.89
CA LYS A 380 20.22 1.10 9.21
C LYS A 380 19.28 1.09 8.00
N LYS A 381 19.56 0.22 7.03
CA LYS A 381 18.77 0.06 5.80
C LYS A 381 17.81 -1.11 5.93
N TYR A 382 16.81 -1.10 5.05
CA TYR A 382 15.78 -2.12 4.95
C TYR A 382 15.80 -2.77 3.57
N LEU A 383 15.18 -3.94 3.46
CA LEU A 383 14.99 -4.68 2.23
C LEU A 383 13.61 -5.36 2.26
N SER A 384 12.86 -5.26 1.17
CA SER A 384 11.62 -6.03 0.96
C SER A 384 11.95 -7.29 0.16
N PRO A 385 11.94 -8.49 0.78
CA PRO A 385 12.42 -9.70 0.12
C PRO A 385 11.48 -10.24 -0.96
N ASN A 386 10.17 -10.02 -0.80
CA ASN A 386 9.13 -10.53 -1.69
C ASN A 386 8.59 -9.47 -2.66
N ASP A 387 9.26 -8.33 -2.77
CA ASP A 387 8.92 -7.28 -3.73
C ASP A 387 10.03 -7.21 -4.78
N SER A 388 9.70 -7.65 -6.00
CA SER A 388 10.66 -7.75 -7.10
C SER A 388 11.16 -6.39 -7.62
N ALA A 389 10.42 -5.30 -7.39
CA ALA A 389 10.78 -3.96 -7.88
C ALA A 389 11.78 -3.27 -6.95
N THR A 390 11.67 -3.54 -5.65
CA THR A 390 12.56 -2.96 -4.64
C THR A 390 13.98 -3.50 -4.71
N ARG A 391 14.93 -2.77 -4.12
CA ARG A 391 16.27 -3.29 -3.83
C ARG A 391 16.72 -2.89 -2.43
N TYR A 392 17.78 -3.53 -1.95
CA TYR A 392 18.43 -3.18 -0.68
C TYR A 392 18.60 -1.66 -0.51
N GLY A 393 18.11 -1.13 0.62
CA GLY A 393 18.13 0.30 0.93
C GLY A 393 16.89 1.07 0.51
N PHE A 394 16.08 0.49 -0.39
CA PHE A 394 14.84 1.07 -0.90
C PHE A 394 13.73 0.01 -0.80
N PRO A 395 13.26 -0.31 0.44
CA PRO A 395 12.13 -1.21 0.63
C PRO A 395 10.86 -0.60 0.01
N ASP A 396 9.79 -1.36 -0.07
CA ASP A 396 8.46 -0.84 -0.42
C ASP A 396 8.13 0.38 0.46
N PRO A 397 7.87 1.56 -0.15
CA PRO A 397 7.69 2.80 0.58
C PRO A 397 6.48 2.78 1.53
N ASN A 398 5.43 2.01 1.24
CA ASN A 398 4.23 1.91 2.06
C ASN A 398 4.44 1.12 3.36
N LYS A 399 5.55 0.39 3.45
CA LYS A 399 5.98 -0.38 4.64
C LYS A 399 6.94 0.42 5.54
N THR A 400 7.23 1.66 5.17
CA THR A 400 8.06 2.60 5.95
C THR A 400 7.22 3.72 6.55
N ASP A 401 7.83 4.60 7.36
CA ASP A 401 7.12 5.68 8.06
C ASP A 401 5.98 5.13 8.97
N ASN A 402 6.14 3.88 9.39
CA ASN A 402 5.19 3.07 10.16
C ASN A 402 5.97 2.34 11.29
N TYR A 403 5.27 1.71 12.22
CA TYR A 403 5.90 0.81 13.20
C TYR A 403 5.99 -0.62 12.66
N GLY A 404 6.91 -1.41 13.22
CA GLY A 404 7.02 -2.83 12.93
C GLY A 404 7.58 -3.61 14.10
N LEU A 405 7.37 -4.92 14.07
CA LEU A 405 7.90 -5.90 15.01
C LEU A 405 9.26 -6.41 14.50
N PHE A 406 10.34 -6.04 15.19
CA PHE A 406 11.71 -6.46 14.87
C PHE A 406 12.05 -7.70 15.68
N ILE A 407 12.28 -8.81 15.00
CA ILE A 407 12.65 -10.09 15.59
C ILE A 407 14.16 -10.20 15.61
N LYS A 408 14.72 -10.28 16.83
CA LYS A 408 16.15 -10.39 17.05
C LYS A 408 16.49 -11.70 17.73
N GLU A 409 17.45 -12.43 17.16
CA GLU A 409 18.06 -13.61 17.78
C GLU A 409 18.75 -13.23 19.11
N VAL A 410 18.52 -14.06 20.13
CA VAL A 410 19.20 -14.00 21.41
C VAL A 410 19.68 -15.39 21.81
N THR A 411 20.90 -15.45 22.33
CA THR A 411 21.52 -16.68 22.80
C THR A 411 21.57 -16.67 24.32
N ILE A 412 21.00 -17.69 24.97
CA ILE A 412 21.04 -17.88 26.42
C ILE A 412 21.66 -19.26 26.67
N GLY A 413 22.95 -19.30 27.03
CA GLY A 413 23.71 -20.55 27.10
C GLY A 413 23.76 -21.20 25.72
N ASP A 414 23.32 -22.45 25.62
CA ASP A 414 23.23 -23.20 24.35
C ASP A 414 21.89 -23.00 23.62
N PHE A 415 20.93 -22.29 24.22
CA PHE A 415 19.60 -22.11 23.64
C PHE A 415 19.54 -20.82 22.81
N LYS A 416 19.16 -20.94 21.53
CA LYS A 416 18.82 -19.81 20.66
C LYS A 416 17.32 -19.55 20.73
N SER A 417 16.94 -18.31 20.99
CA SER A 417 15.57 -17.83 20.97
C SER A 417 15.49 -16.51 20.21
N ALA A 418 14.29 -15.94 20.12
CA ALA A 418 14.11 -14.61 19.56
C ALA A 418 13.25 -13.74 20.47
N ILE A 419 13.57 -12.45 20.46
CA ILE A 419 12.80 -11.41 21.14
C ILE A 419 12.26 -10.45 20.08
N GLY A 420 10.97 -10.19 20.13
CA GLY A 420 10.30 -9.16 19.35
C GLY A 420 10.45 -7.80 20.00
N LYS A 421 10.73 -6.76 19.20
CA LYS A 421 10.71 -5.36 19.66
C LYS A 421 9.99 -4.48 18.66
N ILE A 422 9.01 -3.73 19.13
CA ILE A 422 8.33 -2.73 18.29
C ILE A 422 9.27 -1.53 18.11
N LYS A 423 9.58 -1.17 16.87
CA LYS A 423 10.37 0.02 16.53
C LYS A 423 9.74 0.73 15.33
N TYR A 424 10.09 2.00 15.18
CA TYR A 424 9.69 2.77 14.01
C TYR A 424 10.59 2.46 12.81
N ILE A 425 9.98 2.25 11.64
CA ILE A 425 10.64 2.01 10.37
C ILE A 425 10.81 3.35 9.69
N GLN A 426 12.04 3.85 9.62
CA GLN A 426 12.32 5.15 9.02
C GLN A 426 12.08 5.10 7.51
N PRO A 427 11.41 6.10 6.91
CA PRO A 427 11.35 6.22 5.46
C PRO A 427 12.73 6.53 4.88
N VAL A 428 12.92 6.21 3.61
CA VAL A 428 14.09 6.66 2.86
C VAL A 428 14.03 8.18 2.72
N LYS A 429 15.15 8.85 2.98
CA LYS A 429 15.23 10.31 2.96
C LYS A 429 15.14 10.86 1.54
N ALA A 430 14.62 12.09 1.42
CA ALA A 430 14.55 12.82 0.15
C ALA A 430 15.90 12.98 -0.58
N THR A 431 17.04 12.93 0.14
CA THR A 431 18.38 12.99 -0.45
C THR A 431 18.79 11.73 -1.21
N GLU A 432 18.10 10.61 -0.97
CA GLU A 432 18.34 9.32 -1.61
C GLU A 432 17.32 9.05 -2.73
N SER A 433 16.23 9.82 -2.82
CA SER A 433 15.18 9.69 -3.84
C SER A 433 14.97 11.03 -4.54
N PHE A 434 15.65 11.21 -5.67
CA PHE A 434 15.63 12.47 -6.39
C PHE A 434 15.56 12.30 -7.91
N ASP A 435 15.04 13.35 -8.54
CA ASP A 435 14.98 13.56 -9.98
C ASP A 435 15.78 14.82 -10.31
N THR A 436 16.86 14.67 -11.08
CA THR A 436 17.69 15.79 -11.52
C THR A 436 17.46 16.03 -12.99
N MET A 437 17.25 17.29 -13.37
CA MET A 437 17.06 17.73 -14.75
C MET A 437 18.06 18.84 -15.09
N LEU A 438 18.78 18.67 -16.19
CA LEU A 438 19.65 19.68 -16.79
C LEU A 438 19.18 19.93 -18.22
N LEU A 439 18.95 21.19 -18.55
CA LEU A 439 18.52 21.64 -19.87
C LEU A 439 19.49 22.69 -20.38
N ASN A 440 20.05 22.49 -21.58
CA ASN A 440 20.72 23.57 -22.32
C ASN A 440 19.90 23.91 -23.56
N VAL A 441 19.42 25.15 -23.64
CA VAL A 441 18.57 25.63 -24.72
C VAL A 441 19.32 26.66 -25.56
N GLN A 442 19.39 26.39 -26.86
CA GLN A 442 19.93 27.28 -27.87
C GLN A 442 18.84 27.62 -28.90
N PHE A 443 18.76 28.88 -29.30
CA PHE A 443 17.85 29.31 -30.37
C PHE A 443 18.55 29.17 -31.72
N ASN A 444 17.82 28.72 -32.74
CA ASN A 444 18.34 28.74 -34.10
C ASN A 444 18.46 30.20 -34.59
N ALA A 445 19.67 30.61 -34.96
CA ALA A 445 19.96 31.98 -35.39
C ALA A 445 19.22 32.40 -36.66
N ALA A 446 18.87 31.44 -37.54
CA ALA A 446 18.08 31.68 -38.74
C ALA A 446 16.56 31.64 -38.48
N ASN A 447 16.12 30.85 -37.50
CA ASN A 447 14.72 30.72 -37.09
C ASN A 447 14.60 30.73 -35.57
N LEU A 448 14.39 31.90 -34.97
CA LEU A 448 14.28 32.03 -33.50
C LEU A 448 13.05 31.32 -32.91
N SER A 449 12.13 30.81 -33.73
CA SER A 449 11.02 29.96 -33.24
C SER A 449 11.45 28.52 -32.99
N GLU A 450 12.62 28.10 -33.49
CA GLU A 450 13.16 26.76 -33.31
C GLU A 450 14.26 26.77 -32.23
N ASN A 451 14.21 25.79 -31.35
CA ASN A 451 15.20 25.56 -30.31
C ASN A 451 15.91 24.23 -30.52
N LYS A 452 17.22 24.22 -30.27
CA LYS A 452 17.99 23.01 -29.99
C LYS A 452 18.11 22.84 -28.49
N VAL A 453 17.73 21.67 -27.99
CA VAL A 453 17.69 21.36 -26.56
C VAL A 453 18.59 20.15 -26.29
N HIS A 454 19.55 20.33 -25.40
CA HIS A 454 20.25 19.23 -24.73
C HIS A 454 19.54 18.96 -23.41
N PHE A 455 19.00 17.77 -23.26
CA PHE A 455 18.21 17.36 -22.10
C PHE A 455 18.89 16.18 -21.40
N GLU A 456 19.30 16.40 -20.16
CA GLU A 456 19.71 15.34 -19.27
C GLU A 456 18.71 15.20 -18.13
N ARG A 457 18.25 13.98 -17.86
CA ARG A 457 17.43 13.68 -16.69
C ARG A 457 17.96 12.45 -15.97
N ALA A 458 18.09 12.53 -14.64
CA ALA A 458 18.65 11.46 -13.84
C ALA A 458 17.73 11.09 -12.67
N PHE A 459 17.41 9.80 -12.55
CA PHE A 459 16.57 9.24 -11.49
C PHE A 459 17.41 8.45 -10.50
N ASN A 460 17.20 8.72 -9.20
CA ASN A 460 17.78 7.93 -8.13
C ASN A 460 16.70 7.44 -7.15
N GLY A 461 17.01 6.34 -6.45
CA GLY A 461 16.13 5.77 -5.44
C GLY A 461 14.76 5.38 -6.01
N TYR A 462 13.69 5.81 -5.34
CA TYR A 462 12.34 5.43 -5.72
C TYR A 462 11.92 5.88 -7.13
N TYR A 463 12.48 6.97 -7.67
CA TYR A 463 12.22 7.37 -9.07
C TYR A 463 12.77 6.38 -10.10
N ALA A 464 13.86 5.68 -9.77
CA ALA A 464 14.48 4.71 -10.66
C ALA A 464 13.92 3.28 -10.47
N MET A 465 13.12 3.05 -9.41
CA MET A 465 12.75 1.71 -8.92
C MET A 465 11.98 0.87 -9.96
N ASN A 466 11.13 1.52 -10.75
CA ASN A 466 10.32 0.83 -11.76
C ASN A 466 11.03 0.66 -13.11
N ILE A 467 12.27 1.17 -13.24
CA ILE A 467 13.02 1.16 -14.51
C ILE A 467 14.35 0.44 -14.36
N GLN A 468 15.28 1.02 -13.58
CA GLN A 468 16.68 0.58 -13.52
C GLN A 468 16.86 -0.89 -13.08
N PRO A 469 16.03 -1.46 -12.18
CA PRO A 469 16.10 -2.89 -11.86
C PRO A 469 15.73 -3.84 -13.03
N TYR A 470 14.95 -3.35 -14.00
CA TYR A 470 14.34 -4.14 -15.08
C TYR A 470 14.87 -3.81 -16.48
N THR A 471 15.78 -2.86 -16.60
CA THR A 471 16.41 -2.43 -17.87
C THR A 471 16.96 -3.58 -18.71
N HIS A 472 17.44 -4.66 -18.11
CA HIS A 472 17.91 -5.85 -18.82
C HIS A 472 16.81 -6.57 -19.63
N LEU A 473 15.53 -6.31 -19.32
CA LEU A 473 14.36 -6.80 -20.05
C LEU A 473 13.88 -5.81 -21.13
N ILE A 474 14.41 -4.58 -21.13
CA ILE A 474 14.03 -3.51 -22.05
C ILE A 474 15.07 -3.44 -23.18
N VAL A 475 14.77 -4.11 -24.30
CA VAL A 475 15.70 -4.31 -25.41
C VAL A 475 15.13 -3.79 -26.73
N GLY A 476 16.02 -3.47 -27.68
CA GLY A 476 15.64 -2.98 -29.01
C GLY A 476 14.79 -1.72 -28.96
N ASP A 477 13.78 -1.65 -29.83
CA ASP A 477 12.89 -0.50 -30.02
C ASP A 477 12.21 -0.05 -28.71
N LYS A 478 11.89 -0.99 -27.80
CA LYS A 478 11.30 -0.65 -26.48
C LYS A 478 12.20 0.25 -25.63
N LYS A 479 13.52 0.15 -25.81
CA LYS A 479 14.47 1.03 -25.11
C LYS A 479 14.39 2.44 -25.66
N GLU A 480 14.24 2.59 -26.97
CA GLU A 480 14.05 3.90 -27.61
C GLU A 480 12.70 4.50 -27.22
N GLU A 481 11.62 3.71 -27.25
CA GLU A 481 10.29 4.13 -26.78
C GLU A 481 10.30 4.62 -25.33
N LEU A 482 11.04 3.96 -24.43
CA LEU A 482 11.20 4.39 -23.05
C LEU A 482 11.90 5.77 -22.95
N ILE A 483 12.94 5.98 -23.75
CA ILE A 483 13.72 7.24 -23.75
C ILE A 483 12.86 8.35 -24.36
N ASP A 484 12.20 8.08 -25.48
CA ASP A 484 11.36 9.04 -26.22
C ASP A 484 10.17 9.48 -25.38
N GLY A 485 9.52 8.54 -24.69
CA GLY A 485 8.41 8.82 -23.78
C GLY A 485 8.73 9.86 -22.69
N LEU A 486 9.99 10.00 -22.28
CA LEU A 486 10.39 11.04 -21.32
C LEU A 486 10.33 12.45 -21.90
N VAL A 487 10.74 12.62 -23.16
CA VAL A 487 10.73 13.93 -23.84
C VAL A 487 9.36 14.21 -24.46
N GLU A 488 8.65 13.18 -24.91
CA GLU A 488 7.26 13.28 -25.37
C GLU A 488 6.30 13.74 -24.27
N GLY A 489 6.64 13.47 -23.00
CA GLY A 489 5.94 14.02 -21.84
C GLY A 489 6.14 15.53 -21.63
N ILE A 490 7.13 16.13 -22.30
CA ILE A 490 7.40 17.57 -22.32
C ILE A 490 6.72 18.20 -23.54
N THR A 491 7.01 17.71 -24.74
CA THR A 491 6.38 18.15 -25.98
C THR A 491 6.28 16.99 -26.97
N LYS A 492 5.24 16.97 -27.81
CA LYS A 492 5.11 16.01 -28.92
C LYS A 492 5.67 16.52 -30.24
N ASP A 493 5.94 17.82 -30.32
CA ASP A 493 6.46 18.48 -31.51
C ASP A 493 7.97 18.63 -31.35
N LEU A 494 8.70 17.56 -31.73
CA LEU A 494 10.15 17.47 -31.61
C LEU A 494 10.74 16.56 -32.69
N GLU A 495 12.00 16.78 -33.01
CA GLU A 495 12.85 15.86 -33.79
C GLU A 495 14.06 15.46 -32.95
N ILE A 496 14.21 14.16 -32.69
CA ILE A 496 15.29 13.62 -31.84
C ILE A 496 16.57 13.46 -32.66
N ASP A 497 17.63 14.14 -32.24
CA ASP A 497 18.97 14.05 -32.82
C ASP A 497 19.74 12.85 -32.26
N SER A 498 19.69 12.65 -30.93
CA SER A 498 20.51 11.66 -30.22
C SER A 498 19.81 11.12 -28.97
N ARG A 499 20.16 9.88 -28.58
CA ARG A 499 19.61 9.19 -27.41
C ARG A 499 20.72 8.42 -26.70
N GLU A 500 20.87 8.61 -25.41
CA GLU A 500 21.78 7.82 -24.57
C GLU A 500 21.13 7.48 -23.23
N LEU A 501 21.37 6.25 -22.78
CA LEU A 501 20.95 5.76 -21.47
C LEU A 501 22.19 5.29 -20.68
N VAL A 502 22.51 5.99 -19.60
CA VAL A 502 23.70 5.80 -18.77
C VAL A 502 23.32 5.19 -17.42
N ASN A 503 24.23 4.38 -16.85
CA ASN A 503 24.05 3.67 -15.57
C ASN A 503 22.81 2.75 -15.52
N ASN A 504 22.39 2.21 -16.66
CA ASN A 504 21.21 1.38 -16.79
C ASN A 504 21.39 -0.06 -16.29
N SER A 505 22.51 -0.42 -15.67
CA SER A 505 22.66 -1.76 -15.08
C SER A 505 21.84 -1.89 -13.79
N PRO A 506 21.10 -2.99 -13.58
CA PRO A 506 20.43 -3.27 -12.29
C PRO A 506 21.37 -3.24 -11.08
N GLU A 507 22.65 -3.55 -11.26
CA GLU A 507 23.67 -3.49 -10.19
C GLU A 507 23.92 -2.07 -9.65
N LEU A 508 23.67 -1.06 -10.48
CA LEU A 508 23.91 0.34 -10.16
C LEU A 508 22.74 1.00 -9.42
N PHE A 509 21.61 0.32 -9.25
CA PHE A 509 20.45 0.86 -8.54
C PHE A 509 20.78 1.29 -7.11
N GLY A 510 20.49 2.55 -6.78
CA GLY A 510 20.83 3.13 -5.47
C GLY A 510 22.34 3.30 -5.22
N VAL A 511 23.16 3.23 -6.28
CA VAL A 511 24.61 3.53 -6.27
C VAL A 511 24.91 4.67 -7.23
N LYS A 512 24.40 4.56 -8.46
CA LYS A 512 24.49 5.61 -9.48
C LYS A 512 23.10 5.87 -10.08
N PRO A 513 22.69 7.13 -10.21
CA PRO A 513 21.42 7.48 -10.84
C PRO A 513 21.34 6.95 -12.27
N LEU A 514 20.17 6.44 -12.66
CA LEU A 514 19.82 6.13 -14.04
C LEU A 514 19.68 7.44 -14.80
N GLN A 515 20.45 7.63 -15.88
CA GLN A 515 20.50 8.90 -16.59
C GLN A 515 20.08 8.74 -18.05
N PHE A 516 19.22 9.64 -18.50
CA PHE A 516 18.73 9.78 -19.85
C PHE A 516 19.33 11.05 -20.43
N ILE A 517 19.94 10.96 -21.60
CA ILE A 517 20.52 12.09 -22.31
C ILE A 517 19.91 12.09 -23.70
N ILE A 518 19.21 13.17 -24.05
CA ILE A 518 18.57 13.35 -25.35
C ILE A 518 18.95 14.71 -25.91
N ASP A 519 19.39 14.74 -27.16
CA ASP A 519 19.44 15.97 -27.95
C ASP A 519 18.24 15.98 -28.89
N PHE A 520 17.53 17.11 -28.95
CA PHE A 520 16.40 17.26 -29.87
C PHE A 520 16.21 18.70 -30.31
N THR A 521 15.48 18.89 -31.40
CA THR A 521 15.00 20.19 -31.87
C THR A 521 13.49 20.29 -31.72
N SER A 522 12.97 21.49 -31.48
CA SER A 522 11.52 21.73 -31.32
C SER A 522 11.16 23.18 -31.64
N GLU A 523 9.99 23.39 -32.26
CA GLU A 523 9.37 24.71 -32.43
C GLU A 523 8.28 25.01 -31.39
N ALA A 524 8.01 24.07 -30.48
CA ALA A 524 6.87 24.15 -29.55
C ALA A 524 7.01 25.26 -28.48
N PHE A 525 8.25 25.57 -28.11
CA PHE A 525 8.55 26.43 -26.95
C PHE A 525 8.58 27.92 -27.27
N VAL A 526 8.51 28.31 -28.55
CA VAL A 526 8.60 29.72 -28.93
C VAL A 526 7.42 30.13 -29.81
N GLU A 527 6.69 31.15 -29.35
CA GLU A 527 5.67 31.80 -30.15
C GLU A 527 6.10 33.21 -30.58
N LYS A 528 5.91 33.55 -31.85
CA LYS A 528 6.18 34.89 -32.36
C LYS A 528 4.97 35.81 -32.14
N ALA A 529 5.14 36.83 -31.31
CA ALA A 529 4.12 37.84 -31.00
C ALA A 529 4.53 39.20 -31.57
N GLY A 530 4.25 39.43 -32.85
CA GLY A 530 4.61 40.67 -33.56
C GLY A 530 6.13 40.84 -33.67
N ARG A 531 6.70 41.77 -32.89
CA ARG A 531 8.16 42.03 -32.84
C ARG A 531 8.88 41.31 -31.68
N LYS A 532 8.14 40.61 -30.83
CA LYS A 532 8.66 39.89 -29.66
C LYS A 532 8.57 38.38 -29.89
N TYR A 533 9.39 37.63 -29.17
CA TYR A 533 9.26 36.18 -29.06
C TYR A 533 8.87 35.81 -27.62
N LEU A 534 7.89 34.94 -27.49
CA LEU A 534 7.38 34.39 -26.24
C LEU A 534 8.01 33.01 -26.06
N PHE A 535 9.01 32.90 -25.18
CA PHE A 535 9.66 31.63 -24.89
C PHE A 535 9.04 30.99 -23.64
N LYS A 536 8.40 29.84 -23.81
CA LYS A 536 7.66 29.11 -22.77
C LYS A 536 8.62 28.32 -21.88
N LEU A 537 9.40 29.04 -21.07
CA LEU A 537 10.37 28.47 -20.11
C LEU A 537 9.74 27.33 -19.29
N GLY A 538 8.55 27.58 -18.75
CA GLY A 538 7.92 26.66 -17.82
C GLY A 538 7.56 25.31 -18.47
N GLU A 539 7.26 25.28 -19.77
CA GLU A 539 6.90 24.04 -20.46
C GLU A 539 8.08 23.07 -20.58
N LEU A 540 9.34 23.54 -20.51
CA LEU A 540 10.54 22.70 -20.60
C LEU A 540 10.65 21.65 -19.48
N ILE A 541 10.04 21.92 -18.31
CA ILE A 541 10.09 20.98 -17.18
C ILE A 541 8.93 19.97 -17.20
N GLY A 542 8.12 19.99 -18.26
CA GLY A 542 6.94 19.14 -18.43
C GLY A 542 5.76 19.56 -17.57
N SER A 543 4.63 18.88 -17.76
CA SER A 543 3.39 19.15 -17.01
C SER A 543 3.58 18.94 -15.51
N GLN A 544 3.10 19.88 -14.70
CA GLN A 544 3.16 19.79 -13.24
C GLN A 544 1.80 19.50 -12.63
N ILE A 545 1.79 18.77 -11.52
CA ILE A 545 0.58 18.52 -10.74
C ILE A 545 0.10 19.85 -10.15
N GLN A 546 -1.19 20.09 -10.25
CA GLN A 546 -1.84 21.18 -9.55
C GLN A 546 -2.94 20.62 -8.65
N LEU A 547 -2.85 20.95 -7.37
CA LEU A 547 -3.83 20.51 -6.38
C LEU A 547 -5.00 21.49 -6.37
N TYR A 548 -6.02 21.16 -7.17
CA TYR A 548 -7.34 21.76 -7.10
C TYR A 548 -8.20 20.98 -6.10
N GLN A 549 -8.97 21.70 -5.29
CA GLN A 549 -9.86 21.08 -4.31
C GLN A 549 -11.19 21.82 -4.28
N GLU A 550 -12.29 21.06 -4.36
CA GLU A 550 -13.66 21.58 -4.31
C GLU A 550 -14.22 21.63 -2.88
N LYS A 551 -13.72 20.79 -1.97
CA LYS A 551 -14.16 20.66 -0.58
C LYS A 551 -13.02 20.87 0.41
N GLU A 552 -13.32 21.21 1.65
CA GLU A 552 -12.31 21.26 2.72
C GLU A 552 -11.79 19.84 3.03
N ARG A 553 -10.46 19.71 3.18
CA ARG A 553 -9.81 18.42 3.46
C ARG A 553 -10.06 17.98 4.90
N VAL A 554 -10.37 16.70 5.13
CA VAL A 554 -10.56 16.14 6.48
C VAL A 554 -9.57 15.03 6.84
N LEU A 555 -8.89 14.44 5.86
CA LEU A 555 -7.84 13.43 6.08
C LEU A 555 -6.44 14.02 5.88
N PRO A 556 -5.43 13.52 6.60
CA PRO A 556 -4.04 13.82 6.28
C PRO A 556 -3.71 13.46 4.82
N LEU A 557 -2.77 14.20 4.23
CA LEU A 557 -2.13 13.78 2.99
C LEU A 557 -0.96 12.85 3.31
N GLU A 558 -0.85 11.74 2.60
CA GLU A 558 0.21 10.75 2.77
C GLU A 558 0.88 10.50 1.42
N ASN A 559 2.05 11.12 1.23
CA ASN A 559 2.91 10.82 0.10
C ASN A 559 3.49 9.41 0.24
N GLU A 560 3.67 8.76 -0.91
CA GLU A 560 4.32 7.45 -0.99
C GLU A 560 5.73 7.49 -0.39
N PHE A 561 6.58 8.45 -0.80
CA PHE A 561 7.94 8.61 -0.29
C PHE A 561 8.43 10.08 -0.28
N GLN A 562 9.50 10.32 0.48
CA GLN A 562 10.17 11.63 0.54
C GLN A 562 11.00 11.83 -0.72
N ARG A 563 10.95 13.02 -1.32
CA ARG A 563 11.53 13.24 -2.65
C ARG A 563 12.06 14.65 -2.85
N SER A 564 12.99 14.78 -3.78
CA SER A 564 13.50 16.08 -4.25
C SER A 564 13.57 16.13 -5.77
N TYR A 565 13.37 17.32 -6.32
CA TYR A 565 13.68 17.64 -7.71
C TYR A 565 14.76 18.71 -7.75
N PHE A 566 15.77 18.49 -8.58
CA PHE A 566 16.84 19.45 -8.84
C PHE A 566 16.80 19.84 -10.31
N ARG A 567 16.52 21.10 -10.62
CA ARG A 567 16.36 21.53 -12.01
C ARG A 567 17.30 22.68 -12.32
N THR A 568 18.10 22.51 -13.36
CA THR A 568 19.00 23.54 -13.89
C THR A 568 18.71 23.75 -15.37
N ILE A 569 18.45 25.00 -15.76
CA ILE A 569 18.15 25.38 -17.14
C ILE A 569 19.11 26.48 -17.56
N HIS A 570 19.85 26.24 -18.64
CA HIS A 570 20.73 27.22 -19.27
C HIS A 570 20.11 27.67 -20.59
N ILE A 571 19.92 28.98 -20.73
CA ILE A 571 19.37 29.59 -21.95
C ILE A 571 20.43 30.51 -22.55
N GLU A 572 20.86 30.20 -23.77
CA GLU A 572 21.70 31.10 -24.54
C GLU A 572 20.84 32.20 -25.19
N ILE A 573 21.02 33.46 -24.78
CA ILE A 573 20.26 34.58 -25.32
C ILE A 573 20.72 34.82 -26.77
N PRO A 574 19.80 34.85 -27.76
CA PRO A 574 20.16 35.12 -29.15
C PRO A 574 20.88 36.45 -29.33
N ALA A 575 21.84 36.50 -30.26
CA ALA A 575 22.56 37.73 -30.56
C ALA A 575 21.59 38.86 -30.95
N GLY A 576 21.75 40.03 -30.33
CA GLY A 576 20.88 41.19 -30.56
C GLY A 576 19.56 41.19 -29.78
N TYR A 577 19.32 40.19 -28.92
CA TYR A 577 18.12 40.11 -28.06
C TYR A 577 18.42 40.27 -26.57
N LYS A 578 17.40 40.61 -25.80
CA LYS A 578 17.38 40.63 -24.33
C LYS A 578 16.08 40.01 -23.83
N ILE A 579 16.11 39.44 -22.62
CA ILE A 579 14.91 38.99 -21.91
C ILE A 579 14.50 40.07 -20.91
N THR A 580 13.24 40.52 -20.96
CA THR A 580 12.79 41.70 -20.20
C THR A 580 12.11 41.39 -18.87
N ASN A 581 11.69 40.15 -18.65
CA ASN A 581 10.91 39.71 -17.48
C ASN A 581 11.58 38.57 -16.69
N LEU A 582 12.91 38.56 -16.60
CA LEU A 582 13.64 37.53 -15.84
C LEU A 582 13.23 37.45 -14.36
N ALA A 583 12.71 38.54 -13.78
CA ALA A 583 12.22 38.56 -12.41
C ALA A 583 11.08 37.55 -12.16
N ASP A 584 10.32 37.18 -13.19
CA ASP A 584 9.22 36.21 -13.11
C ASP A 584 9.73 34.80 -12.74
N ILE A 585 11.02 34.53 -12.93
CA ILE A 585 11.68 33.28 -12.55
C ILE A 585 11.80 33.13 -11.03
N ASN A 586 11.80 34.22 -10.27
CA ASN A 586 12.03 34.15 -8.83
C ASN A 586 10.77 33.72 -8.08
N ILE A 587 10.76 32.49 -7.56
CA ILE A 587 9.71 31.97 -6.69
C ILE A 587 10.39 31.42 -5.44
N ASP A 588 9.91 31.81 -4.26
CA ASP A 588 10.40 31.28 -2.98
C ASP A 588 9.19 31.01 -2.09
N ASN A 589 8.75 29.75 -2.11
CA ASN A 589 7.71 29.25 -1.22
C ASN A 589 8.28 28.08 -0.43
N SER A 590 8.17 28.16 0.89
CA SER A 590 8.65 27.10 1.77
C SER A 590 7.81 27.03 3.05
N TYR A 591 7.78 25.84 3.62
CA TYR A 591 7.17 25.56 4.92
C TYR A 591 8.22 24.95 5.84
N THR A 592 8.37 25.56 7.01
CA THR A 592 9.33 25.16 8.05
C THR A 592 8.58 24.76 9.31
N GLU A 593 8.91 23.61 9.90
CA GLU A 593 8.36 23.15 11.16
C GLU A 593 9.54 22.83 12.10
N ASN A 594 9.54 23.36 13.32
CA ASN A 594 10.61 23.15 14.31
C ASN A 594 12.04 23.51 13.82
N GLY A 595 12.16 24.48 12.90
CA GLY A 595 13.43 24.90 12.32
C GLY A 595 13.93 24.02 11.17
N GLU A 596 13.17 22.99 10.77
CA GLU A 596 13.47 22.16 9.59
C GLU A 596 12.54 22.54 8.42
N GLU A 597 13.13 22.88 7.27
CA GLU A 597 12.38 23.13 6.03
C GLU A 597 11.85 21.81 5.48
N LEU A 598 10.54 21.59 5.61
CA LEU A 598 9.90 20.32 5.22
C LEU A 598 9.51 20.31 3.74
N PHE A 599 8.97 21.43 3.26
CA PHE A 599 8.51 21.60 1.89
C PHE A 599 9.09 22.88 1.32
N SER A 600 9.56 22.86 0.08
CA SER A 600 9.98 24.08 -0.60
C SER A 600 9.92 23.95 -2.11
N PHE A 601 9.66 25.09 -2.76
CA PHE A 601 9.90 25.33 -4.17
C PHE A 601 10.65 26.66 -4.28
N LYS A 602 11.88 26.60 -4.79
CA LYS A 602 12.77 27.74 -4.89
C LYS A 602 13.34 27.83 -6.29
N SER A 603 13.03 28.91 -6.99
CA SER A 603 13.60 29.22 -8.29
C SER A 603 14.26 30.58 -8.31
N TYR A 604 15.39 30.66 -8.99
CA TYR A 604 16.17 31.89 -9.17
C TYR A 604 17.01 31.82 -10.44
N PHE A 605 17.53 32.96 -10.88
CA PHE A 605 18.37 33.03 -12.06
C PHE A 605 19.66 33.83 -11.83
N THR A 606 20.66 33.54 -12.65
CA THR A 606 21.87 34.36 -12.82
C THR A 606 22.12 34.61 -14.30
N VAL A 607 22.76 35.73 -14.65
CA VAL A 607 23.12 36.05 -16.03
C VAL A 607 24.62 36.25 -16.13
N LYS A 608 25.29 35.47 -16.99
CA LYS A 608 26.72 35.59 -17.26
C LYS A 608 27.00 35.25 -18.73
N ASP A 609 27.79 36.08 -19.41
CA ASP A 609 28.24 35.81 -20.79
C ASP A 609 27.08 35.50 -21.78
N ASN A 610 25.98 36.25 -21.72
CA ASN A 610 24.72 36.03 -22.46
C ASN A 610 23.99 34.70 -22.17
N ILE A 611 24.37 33.98 -21.12
CA ILE A 611 23.66 32.79 -20.64
C ILE A 611 22.83 33.16 -19.41
N VAL A 612 21.54 32.81 -19.44
CA VAL A 612 20.70 32.80 -18.24
C VAL A 612 20.73 31.40 -17.65
N SER A 613 21.26 31.29 -16.43
CA SER A 613 21.27 30.04 -15.67
C SER A 613 20.19 30.09 -14.60
N ILE A 614 19.23 29.19 -14.68
CA ILE A 614 18.04 29.11 -13.83
C ILE A 614 18.15 27.85 -12.97
N THR A 615 17.86 27.98 -11.68
CA THR A 615 17.65 26.86 -10.77
C THR A 615 16.17 26.84 -10.38
N ALA A 616 15.56 25.66 -10.28
CA ALA A 616 14.17 25.47 -9.82
C ALA A 616 14.05 24.17 -9.00
N ASP A 617 14.48 24.26 -7.74
CA ASP A 617 14.57 23.13 -6.83
C ASP A 617 13.28 22.97 -6.01
N GLU A 618 12.92 21.73 -5.74
CA GLU A 618 11.68 21.37 -5.07
C GLU A 618 11.92 20.21 -4.10
N HIS A 619 11.39 20.32 -2.88
CA HIS A 619 11.68 19.34 -1.83
C HIS A 619 10.43 18.96 -1.04
N TYR A 620 10.27 17.65 -0.80
CA TYR A 620 9.25 17.08 0.07
C TYR A 620 9.89 16.10 1.05
N ARG A 621 10.21 16.59 2.25
CA ARG A 621 11.01 15.86 3.26
C ARG A 621 10.15 15.17 4.32
N LYS A 622 8.84 15.09 4.10
CA LYS A 622 7.87 14.46 5.00
C LYS A 622 6.76 13.79 4.20
N ASN A 623 6.41 12.55 4.57
CA ASN A 623 5.39 11.80 3.85
C ASN A 623 3.98 12.17 4.33
N ILE A 624 3.78 12.21 5.65
CA ILE A 624 2.48 12.48 6.27
C ILE A 624 2.34 13.97 6.59
N VAL A 625 1.44 14.64 5.89
CA VAL A 625 1.07 16.04 6.04
C VAL A 625 -0.27 16.11 6.75
N LYS A 626 -0.30 16.75 7.92
CA LYS A 626 -1.53 16.94 8.69
C LYS A 626 -2.48 17.89 7.96
N VAL A 627 -3.77 17.78 8.26
CA VAL A 627 -4.84 18.60 7.66
C VAL A 627 -4.57 20.10 7.85
N ASP A 628 -4.13 20.50 9.04
CA ASP A 628 -3.82 21.90 9.39
C ASP A 628 -2.58 22.47 8.67
N VAL A 629 -1.75 21.61 8.08
CA VAL A 629 -0.54 21.99 7.30
C VAL A 629 -0.79 21.85 5.78
N TYR A 630 -1.92 21.29 5.38
CA TYR A 630 -2.19 20.94 3.98
C TYR A 630 -2.11 22.14 3.03
N GLU A 631 -2.63 23.31 3.41
CA GLU A 631 -2.60 24.50 2.54
C GLU A 631 -1.17 24.99 2.28
N GLU A 632 -0.27 24.87 3.25
CA GLU A 632 1.16 25.20 3.07
C GLU A 632 1.83 24.22 2.09
N TYR A 633 1.52 22.92 2.22
CA TYR A 633 1.97 21.90 1.27
C TYR A 633 1.41 22.15 -0.15
N ARG A 634 0.13 22.47 -0.25
CA ARG A 634 -0.56 22.79 -1.51
C ARG A 634 0.05 24.00 -2.20
N LYS A 635 0.38 25.04 -1.44
CA LYS A 635 1.06 26.24 -1.95
C LYS A 635 2.42 25.89 -2.57
N VAL A 636 3.20 25.02 -1.93
CA VAL A 636 4.49 24.55 -2.47
C VAL A 636 4.30 23.74 -3.75
N ILE A 637 3.39 22.75 -3.77
CA ILE A 637 3.11 21.95 -4.98
C ILE A 637 2.68 22.85 -6.15
N ASN A 638 1.75 23.78 -5.89
CA ASN A 638 1.25 24.68 -6.93
C ASN A 638 2.32 25.69 -7.41
N SER A 639 3.41 25.90 -6.66
CA SER A 639 4.52 26.75 -7.11
C SER A 639 5.24 26.17 -8.33
N ALA A 640 5.33 24.83 -8.44
CA ALA A 640 5.82 24.18 -9.64
C ALA A 640 4.89 24.41 -10.84
N ALA A 641 3.56 24.37 -10.62
CA ALA A 641 2.57 24.70 -11.63
C ALA A 641 2.61 26.19 -12.04
N ASP A 642 2.96 27.09 -11.12
CA ASP A 642 3.14 28.51 -11.43
C ASP A 642 4.44 28.76 -12.20
N PHE A 643 5.54 28.07 -11.86
CA PHE A 643 6.76 28.06 -12.66
C PHE A 643 6.50 27.54 -14.08
N ASN A 644 5.70 26.49 -14.22
CA ASN A 644 5.34 25.90 -15.51
C ASN A 644 4.59 26.88 -16.45
N LYS A 645 3.98 27.95 -15.91
CA LYS A 645 3.29 29.00 -16.69
C LYS A 645 4.22 30.15 -17.10
N ILE A 646 5.49 30.16 -16.69
CA ILE A 646 6.40 31.27 -16.99
C ILE A 646 6.72 31.30 -18.49
N VAL A 647 6.50 32.47 -19.09
CA VAL A 647 6.85 32.81 -20.46
C VAL A 647 7.82 33.98 -20.45
N LEU A 648 9.02 33.79 -21.00
CA LEU A 648 10.05 34.82 -21.12
C LEU A 648 9.87 35.63 -22.41
N LEU A 649 9.98 36.95 -22.28
CA LEU A 649 9.80 37.92 -23.37
C LEU A 649 11.15 38.31 -23.97
N LEU A 650 11.45 37.78 -25.16
CA LEU A 650 12.64 38.16 -25.93
C LEU A 650 12.33 39.37 -26.82
N GLU A 651 13.12 40.42 -26.65
CA GLU A 651 13.03 41.67 -27.40
C GLU A 651 14.37 42.02 -28.05
N LEU A 652 14.33 42.63 -29.23
CA LEU A 652 15.50 43.25 -29.84
C LEU A 652 16.08 44.32 -28.88
N LYS A 653 17.41 44.32 -28.74
CA LYS A 653 18.13 45.18 -27.78
C LYS A 653 17.85 46.66 -27.97
#